data_AF-A0A290Q673-F1
#
_entry.id   AF-A0A290Q673-F1
#
_cell.length_a   1.000
_cell.length_b   1.000
_cell.length_c   1.000
_cell.angle_alpha   90.00
_cell.angle_beta   90.00
_cell.angle_gamma   90.00
#
_symmetry.space_group_name_H-M   'P 1'
#
loop_
_entity.id
_entity.type
_entity.pdbx_description
1 polymer ?
#
loop_
_entity_poly.entity_id
_entity_poly.type
_entity_poly.pdbx_seq_one_letter_code
_entity_poly.pdbx_strand_id
1 'polypeptide(L)'
;MSLLRRLSGRVSASTLLALTATSLALAQTPVTVFNDTFAGGSTVNSNPTSPANPSLGTAAYQVISGQAFASGTPQIVAPASGQPGALRLGLNSTGAASFSEAQAIFSRYAVKLANLNDYIEAQVTFTAETALLEDGNNGVFFGLFNSSSVAPSSAIALEDPVISQPLPGGRDNSTATLAGYAAVWRGYVSRIWGNTGGTAQYRVYTRTPQTGGFNQEVLATTGTAIVSSPASTFTPLLAGSQYTAVIRFTKTNTDAAPRITVTTAMYPGATATGTPLGNGILTVQANTGSQHMGLVYDAFSFGFRTATNASGGLRVMAINSIDIKTTGRTVIVPVITTQPQSQTVIVGDPATLSVVASGGGDTAGTLSYQWKKNGMDITGATGSSYAIPATIFGDAGNYTVTVTNSIGSTTSSTAILAVNPPAPPSITSDPANQTAVSGGPATFSVTAVGSGLTYQWQKSSDNGASFSNIAGATTATYTITRTQTSSIGQYRVVVTNSTAAVTSAAATLSLTYNFSGIAPSGYAASATGGGSAAAVTVTTAADFKTQAESTADAVITVQGTLTLPAKVSVKSNKTIQGIDGEATLIGNLELASGVSNVVIRGLNITNPAGNGITITGASKVYINHVSFYNCSDTLLAITGGADNVTVSWSEFYYTALAAGNKAVLVGATGETKPLSVTFDHNWWSDNIATHMPETTYGRVHMYNNLFRTEAGTPMGNTTGTLVHANAQLFSERNQYTAITAPLTKEAAAIGLVRAIGDSYTAATGTAVYAGTDFITFAPPYSYQLIPTTSVAADISASAGNTAGASTTTPAPVGTASVTSTATTVPLGGSFTLSAVTTGLNVAPATPVPPYQWRLNGTPLGTPTADPTFTINGATGSNTGNFTVAVLLATGETIVSTPITIAASSGSSTVPSSSSEAAGGGGAPSLWFLGALTFLAGLRRFFRR
;
A
#
# COMPACT_ATOMS: atom_id res chain seq x y z
N MET A 1 11.16 6.70 5.22
CA MET A 1 11.39 7.87 4.34
C MET A 1 12.87 8.17 4.30
N SER A 2 13.38 8.58 3.13
CA SER A 2 14.80 8.80 2.76
C SER A 2 15.68 7.56 2.53
N LEU A 3 15.40 6.79 1.48
CA LEU A 3 16.45 6.15 0.66
C LEU A 3 15.87 5.73 -0.72
N LEU A 4 15.58 6.70 -1.59
CA LEU A 4 15.19 6.42 -2.99
C LEU A 4 15.49 7.65 -3.86
N ARG A 5 16.76 7.82 -4.19
CA ARG A 5 17.25 8.66 -5.30
C ARG A 5 18.71 8.33 -5.57
N ARG A 6 18.94 7.46 -6.55
CA ARG A 6 20.10 7.42 -7.48
C ARG A 6 20.09 6.10 -8.22
N LEU A 7 19.59 6.10 -9.46
CA LEU A 7 20.36 5.71 -10.65
C LEU A 7 19.40 5.56 -11.84
N SER A 8 19.39 6.60 -12.66
CA SER A 8 18.87 6.61 -14.01
C SER A 8 20.04 6.42 -14.98
N GLY A 9 19.86 5.55 -15.98
CA GLY A 9 20.48 5.70 -17.31
C GLY A 9 21.59 4.71 -17.69
N ARG A 10 21.32 3.83 -18.68
CA ARG A 10 21.58 4.03 -20.14
C ARG A 10 21.37 2.71 -20.93
N VAL A 11 20.48 2.66 -21.96
CA VAL A 11 20.76 2.68 -23.44
C VAL A 11 20.66 1.24 -24.03
N SER A 12 20.03 0.88 -25.18
CA SER A 12 19.36 1.59 -26.31
C SER A 12 18.75 0.61 -27.36
N ALA A 13 17.70 1.10 -28.07
CA ALA A 13 17.24 0.85 -29.47
C ALA A 13 16.69 -0.56 -29.87
N SER A 14 15.62 -0.71 -30.67
CA SER A 14 15.39 -0.10 -32.00
C SER A 14 13.95 -0.35 -32.55
N THR A 15 13.33 0.72 -33.10
CA THR A 15 12.52 0.86 -34.35
C THR A 15 11.22 0.07 -34.67
N LEU A 16 10.16 0.82 -35.06
CA LEU A 16 9.49 0.91 -36.40
C LEU A 16 7.95 1.13 -36.26
N LEU A 17 7.43 2.37 -36.34
CA LEU A 17 6.93 3.15 -37.49
C LEU A 17 5.44 2.94 -37.85
N ALA A 18 4.72 4.06 -37.97
CA ALA A 18 3.30 4.19 -38.28
C ALA A 18 3.06 4.69 -39.72
N LEU A 19 1.83 4.46 -40.20
CA LEU A 19 1.12 5.05 -41.35
C LEU A 19 1.67 4.82 -42.77
N THR A 20 0.80 4.31 -43.65
CA THR A 20 0.27 5.06 -44.82
C THR A 20 -0.81 4.24 -45.55
N ALA A 21 -1.91 4.91 -45.88
CA ALA A 21 -2.91 4.46 -46.84
C ALA A 21 -2.54 5.01 -48.23
N THR A 22 -2.60 4.17 -49.26
CA THR A 22 -2.66 4.60 -50.66
C THR A 22 -3.62 3.71 -51.43
N SER A 23 -4.63 4.38 -51.99
CA SER A 23 -5.61 3.92 -52.96
C SER A 23 -4.96 3.44 -54.26
N LEU A 24 -5.49 2.36 -54.87
CA LEU A 24 -5.56 2.24 -56.32
C LEU A 24 -6.85 1.48 -56.69
N ALA A 25 -7.83 2.23 -57.17
CA ALA A 25 -9.00 1.74 -57.87
C ALA A 25 -8.67 1.68 -59.37
N LEU A 26 -9.06 0.59 -60.05
CA LEU A 26 -9.24 0.57 -61.50
C LEU A 26 -10.50 -0.26 -61.81
N ALA A 27 -11.37 0.38 -62.59
CA ALA A 27 -12.78 0.11 -62.79
C ALA A 27 -13.07 -1.03 -63.79
N GLN A 28 -14.25 -1.64 -63.68
CA GLN A 28 -15.26 -1.62 -64.75
C GLN A 28 -16.64 -2.13 -64.25
N THR A 29 -17.68 -1.46 -64.77
CA THR A 29 -19.11 -1.41 -64.39
C THR A 29 -19.93 -2.67 -64.65
N PRO A 30 -21.07 -2.82 -63.95
CA PRO A 30 -22.34 -2.83 -64.70
C PRO A 30 -23.36 -1.81 -64.17
N VAL A 31 -24.01 -1.15 -65.13
CA VAL A 31 -25.19 -0.28 -64.99
C VAL A 31 -26.32 -1.02 -64.28
N THR A 32 -26.85 -0.46 -63.20
CA THR A 32 -28.18 -0.84 -62.68
C THR A 32 -28.95 0.43 -62.32
N VAL A 33 -30.09 0.61 -62.98
CA VAL A 33 -30.96 1.80 -62.95
C VAL A 33 -32.00 1.60 -61.83
N PHE A 34 -32.02 2.56 -60.88
CA PHE A 34 -32.91 2.72 -59.70
C PHE A 34 -32.75 1.75 -58.51
N ASN A 35 -32.06 2.23 -57.47
CA ASN A 35 -32.01 1.65 -56.13
C ASN A 35 -32.48 2.72 -55.12
N ASP A 36 -33.80 2.97 -55.01
CA ASP A 36 -34.34 3.88 -53.98
C ASP A 36 -34.64 3.08 -52.70
N THR A 37 -33.60 2.94 -51.88
CA THR A 37 -33.75 2.66 -50.45
C THR A 37 -33.59 4.00 -49.72
N PHE A 38 -34.70 4.54 -49.21
CA PHE A 38 -34.76 5.86 -48.57
C PHE A 38 -33.90 5.90 -47.30
N ALA A 39 -32.84 6.69 -47.30
CA ALA A 39 -32.01 6.93 -46.12
C ALA A 39 -32.76 7.84 -45.13
N GLY A 40 -32.92 7.38 -43.89
CA GLY A 40 -33.57 8.14 -42.83
C GLY A 40 -32.83 9.44 -42.52
N GLY A 41 -33.56 10.55 -42.42
CA GLY A 41 -33.05 11.77 -41.78
C GLY A 41 -33.15 13.09 -42.54
N SER A 42 -34.24 13.38 -43.27
CA SER A 42 -34.46 14.76 -43.76
C SER A 42 -35.92 15.17 -43.62
N THR A 43 -36.23 16.02 -42.64
CA THR A 43 -37.49 16.74 -42.48
C THR A 43 -37.50 17.98 -43.38
N VAL A 44 -38.41 18.05 -44.35
CA VAL A 44 -38.71 19.30 -45.09
C VAL A 44 -40.09 19.78 -44.65
N ASN A 45 -40.18 20.98 -44.07
CA ASN A 45 -41.45 21.68 -43.86
C ASN A 45 -41.36 23.13 -44.40
N SER A 46 -42.54 23.64 -44.77
CA SER A 46 -42.96 25.01 -45.11
C SER A 46 -42.91 25.43 -46.58
N ASN A 47 -44.10 25.74 -47.13
CA ASN A 47 -44.22 26.72 -48.20
C ASN A 47 -44.50 28.09 -47.52
N PRO A 48 -43.72 29.16 -47.79
CA PRO A 48 -43.87 30.43 -47.09
C PRO A 48 -44.93 31.29 -47.77
N THR A 49 -46.14 31.40 -47.19
CA THR A 49 -46.98 32.62 -47.22
C THR A 49 -48.23 32.49 -46.32
N SER A 50 -48.04 32.58 -44.99
CA SER A 50 -49.00 33.10 -43.97
C SER A 50 -50.39 32.41 -43.76
N PRO A 51 -51.16 32.69 -42.67
CA PRO A 51 -51.16 31.84 -41.46
C PRO A 51 -52.57 31.46 -40.95
N ALA A 52 -52.73 30.24 -40.43
CA ALA A 52 -53.66 29.95 -39.33
C ALA A 52 -53.24 28.63 -38.66
N ASN A 53 -52.67 28.75 -37.46
CA ASN A 53 -52.47 27.67 -36.50
C ASN A 53 -53.60 27.81 -35.45
N PRO A 54 -54.23 26.72 -34.97
CA PRO A 54 -53.69 26.13 -33.75
C PRO A 54 -53.76 24.60 -33.68
N SER A 55 -52.66 24.04 -33.15
CA SER A 55 -52.57 22.94 -32.18
C SER A 55 -53.10 21.55 -32.54
N LEU A 56 -52.23 20.72 -33.14
CA LEU A 56 -52.11 19.28 -32.84
C LEU A 56 -50.62 18.91 -32.86
N GLY A 57 -50.14 18.34 -31.75
CA GLY A 57 -48.73 18.05 -31.50
C GLY A 57 -48.13 17.06 -32.51
N THR A 58 -46.99 17.47 -33.10
CA THR A 58 -45.90 16.63 -33.61
C THR A 58 -46.28 15.27 -34.22
N ALA A 59 -46.90 15.29 -35.40
CA ALA A 59 -46.75 14.23 -36.40
C ALA A 59 -46.13 14.85 -37.66
N ALA A 60 -44.97 14.36 -38.08
CA ALA A 60 -44.27 14.88 -39.26
C ALA A 60 -44.80 14.18 -40.53
N TYR A 61 -45.59 14.88 -41.34
CA TYR A 61 -46.04 14.40 -42.65
C TYR A 61 -45.06 14.88 -43.74
N GLN A 62 -44.76 14.04 -44.73
CA GLN A 62 -44.00 14.44 -45.91
C GLN A 62 -44.77 14.15 -47.20
N VAL A 63 -44.93 15.20 -48.02
CA VAL A 63 -45.34 15.08 -49.42
C VAL A 63 -44.07 15.20 -50.25
N ILE A 64 -43.61 14.10 -50.84
CA ILE A 64 -42.39 14.08 -51.66
C ILE A 64 -42.83 13.96 -53.12
N SER A 65 -42.97 15.10 -53.80
CA SER A 65 -43.07 15.18 -55.25
C SER A 65 -41.74 15.74 -55.78
N GLY A 66 -41.12 15.07 -56.75
CA GLY A 66 -39.91 15.57 -57.42
C GLY A 66 -40.15 16.75 -58.39
N GLN A 67 -41.27 17.47 -58.28
CA GLN A 67 -41.64 18.59 -59.15
C GLN A 67 -42.32 19.71 -58.34
N ALA A 68 -42.00 20.98 -58.64
CA ALA A 68 -42.59 22.15 -58.00
C ALA A 68 -44.04 22.39 -58.47
N PHE A 69 -44.93 22.74 -57.54
CA PHE A 69 -46.34 23.02 -57.82
C PHE A 69 -46.50 24.43 -58.45
N ALA A 70 -47.06 24.54 -59.66
CA ALA A 70 -47.46 25.83 -60.23
C ALA A 70 -48.75 26.35 -59.57
N SER A 71 -48.87 27.67 -59.44
CA SER A 71 -49.95 28.33 -58.70
C SER A 71 -51.34 28.05 -59.32
N GLY A 72 -52.27 27.56 -58.49
CA GLY A 72 -53.71 27.56 -58.79
C GLY A 72 -54.41 26.20 -58.82
N THR A 73 -53.73 25.08 -59.15
CA THR A 73 -54.30 23.72 -58.99
C THR A 73 -53.17 22.66 -59.10
N PRO A 74 -53.01 21.71 -58.16
CA PRO A 74 -51.98 20.68 -58.28
C PRO A 74 -52.28 19.68 -59.41
N GLN A 75 -51.37 19.55 -60.38
CA GLN A 75 -51.42 18.53 -61.44
C GLN A 75 -50.15 17.68 -61.44
N ILE A 76 -50.30 16.38 -61.68
CA ILE A 76 -49.17 15.50 -61.99
C ILE A 76 -48.87 15.66 -63.49
N VAL A 77 -47.67 16.13 -63.84
CA VAL A 77 -47.21 16.24 -65.23
C VAL A 77 -46.13 15.17 -65.45
N ALA A 78 -46.25 14.38 -66.51
CA ALA A 78 -45.26 13.36 -66.86
C ALA A 78 -43.89 14.00 -67.18
N PRO A 79 -42.76 13.44 -66.73
CA PRO A 79 -41.45 13.90 -67.14
C PRO A 79 -41.26 13.72 -68.67
N ALA A 80 -40.46 14.60 -69.29
CA ALA A 80 -40.22 14.64 -70.74
C ALA A 80 -39.64 13.34 -71.35
N SER A 81 -39.32 12.33 -70.53
CA SER A 81 -38.76 11.04 -70.92
C SER A 81 -39.78 9.92 -71.15
N GLY A 82 -41.08 10.21 -71.20
CA GLY A 82 -42.12 9.22 -71.49
C GLY A 82 -42.42 8.22 -70.35
N GLN A 83 -41.93 8.50 -69.14
CA GLN A 83 -42.26 7.75 -67.92
C GLN A 83 -43.59 8.27 -67.30
N PRO A 84 -44.41 7.42 -66.65
CA PRO A 84 -45.65 7.85 -66.02
C PRO A 84 -45.41 8.85 -64.88
N GLY A 85 -46.33 9.79 -64.67
CA GLY A 85 -46.28 10.72 -63.55
C GLY A 85 -46.63 10.04 -62.22
N ALA A 86 -45.92 10.36 -61.14
CA ALA A 86 -46.08 9.73 -59.83
C ALA A 86 -46.35 10.74 -58.71
N LEU A 87 -47.35 10.46 -57.86
CA LEU A 87 -47.52 11.13 -56.57
C LEU A 87 -47.21 10.13 -55.44
N ARG A 88 -46.19 10.42 -54.63
CA ARG A 88 -45.79 9.59 -53.49
C ARG A 88 -46.25 10.22 -52.17
N LEU A 89 -46.93 9.43 -51.35
CA LEU A 89 -47.44 9.80 -50.04
C LEU A 89 -46.75 8.94 -48.98
N GLY A 90 -46.02 9.56 -48.04
CA GLY A 90 -45.29 8.85 -46.99
C GLY A 90 -45.88 9.09 -45.59
N LEU A 91 -46.18 8.00 -44.88
CA LEU A 91 -46.51 8.02 -43.45
C LEU A 91 -45.44 7.23 -42.70
N ASN A 92 -44.74 7.90 -41.77
CA ASN A 92 -43.62 7.32 -41.03
C ASN A 92 -43.85 7.49 -39.52
N SER A 93 -44.13 6.40 -38.80
CA SER A 93 -44.26 6.41 -37.35
C SER A 93 -43.20 5.49 -36.73
N THR A 94 -42.08 6.05 -36.29
CA THR A 94 -41.00 5.30 -35.65
C THR A 94 -40.86 5.56 -34.14
N GLY A 95 -41.76 6.35 -33.54
CA GLY A 95 -41.71 6.73 -32.11
C GLY A 95 -43.05 6.53 -31.38
N ALA A 96 -42.98 6.21 -30.09
CA ALA A 96 -44.07 5.74 -29.23
C ALA A 96 -45.18 6.76 -28.88
N ALA A 97 -45.21 7.97 -29.47
CA ALA A 97 -46.03 9.08 -28.95
C ALA A 97 -46.90 9.81 -29.99
N SER A 98 -47.10 9.29 -31.20
CA SER A 98 -47.79 10.06 -32.25
C SER A 98 -48.86 9.29 -33.01
N PHE A 99 -49.94 8.92 -32.32
CA PHE A 99 -51.26 8.69 -32.92
C PHE A 99 -52.37 9.20 -31.97
N SER A 100 -52.40 10.50 -31.70
CA SER A 100 -53.68 11.17 -31.47
C SER A 100 -54.34 11.26 -32.84
N GLU A 101 -55.47 10.58 -33.04
CA GLU A 101 -56.25 10.50 -34.30
C GLU A 101 -55.89 11.59 -35.31
N ALA A 102 -54.97 11.28 -36.20
CA ALA A 102 -54.76 12.10 -37.35
C ALA A 102 -55.67 11.59 -38.45
N GLN A 103 -56.91 12.08 -38.49
CA GLN A 103 -57.51 12.30 -39.81
C GLN A 103 -56.63 13.36 -40.51
N ALA A 104 -55.60 12.91 -41.22
CA ALA A 104 -55.00 13.73 -42.26
C ALA A 104 -56.03 13.83 -43.38
N ILE A 105 -57.03 14.70 -43.20
CA ILE A 105 -57.87 15.14 -44.30
C ILE A 105 -56.92 15.97 -45.17
N PHE A 106 -56.45 15.41 -46.28
CA PHE A 106 -55.88 16.21 -47.36
C PHE A 106 -57.03 17.05 -47.94
N SER A 107 -57.40 18.12 -47.24
CA SER A 107 -58.52 18.96 -47.62
C SER A 107 -58.05 20.07 -48.57
N ARG A 108 -58.89 20.27 -49.59
CA ARG A 108 -59.05 21.42 -50.50
C ARG A 108 -58.43 21.38 -51.89
N TYR A 109 -57.51 20.48 -52.25
CA TYR A 109 -57.02 20.39 -53.63
C TYR A 109 -57.12 18.98 -54.21
N ALA A 110 -57.93 18.82 -55.25
CA ALA A 110 -58.04 17.57 -55.98
C ALA A 110 -56.83 17.40 -56.93
N VAL A 111 -56.25 16.20 -56.94
CA VAL A 111 -55.12 15.83 -57.80
C VAL A 111 -55.68 15.36 -59.15
N LYS A 112 -55.17 15.91 -60.25
CA LYS A 112 -55.48 15.43 -61.61
C LYS A 112 -54.45 14.38 -62.02
N LEU A 113 -54.91 13.16 -62.33
CA LEU A 113 -54.12 12.13 -63.02
C LEU A 113 -54.32 12.31 -64.52
N ALA A 114 -53.32 12.86 -65.21
CA ALA A 114 -53.46 13.35 -66.59
C ALA A 114 -53.39 12.20 -67.60
N ASN A 115 -52.46 11.26 -67.43
CA ASN A 115 -52.12 10.23 -68.41
C ASN A 115 -52.49 8.83 -67.92
N LEU A 116 -52.67 7.90 -68.86
CA LEU A 116 -52.78 6.47 -68.55
C LEU A 116 -51.49 6.01 -67.86
N ASN A 117 -51.61 5.14 -66.86
CA ASN A 117 -50.52 4.64 -66.01
C ASN A 117 -49.93 5.64 -65.00
N ASP A 118 -50.42 6.88 -64.93
CA ASP A 118 -50.11 7.75 -63.79
C ASP A 118 -50.55 7.07 -62.49
N TYR A 119 -49.75 7.17 -61.42
CA TYR A 119 -50.02 6.44 -60.19
C TYR A 119 -49.87 7.27 -58.92
N ILE A 120 -50.63 6.85 -57.90
CA ILE A 120 -50.49 7.29 -56.52
C ILE A 120 -49.87 6.12 -55.76
N GLU A 121 -48.74 6.37 -55.11
CA GLU A 121 -48.05 5.40 -54.28
C GLU A 121 -48.08 5.87 -52.83
N ALA A 122 -48.51 4.99 -51.94
CA ALA A 122 -48.55 5.28 -50.52
C ALA A 122 -47.64 4.30 -49.78
N GLN A 123 -46.79 4.85 -48.92
CA GLN A 123 -45.86 4.08 -48.09
C GLN A 123 -46.22 4.27 -46.62
N VAL A 124 -46.36 3.15 -45.91
CA VAL A 124 -46.59 3.13 -44.46
C VAL A 124 -45.54 2.28 -43.79
N THR A 125 -44.92 2.83 -42.76
CA THR A 125 -43.98 2.10 -41.90
C THR A 125 -44.59 1.92 -40.53
N PHE A 126 -44.71 0.66 -40.07
CA PHE A 126 -45.31 0.29 -38.78
C PHE A 126 -44.47 -0.76 -38.06
N THR A 127 -44.59 -0.82 -36.72
CA THR A 127 -43.94 -1.84 -35.89
C THR A 127 -45.01 -2.79 -35.37
N ALA A 128 -44.81 -4.11 -35.53
CA ALA A 128 -45.72 -5.11 -34.95
C ALA A 128 -45.49 -5.25 -33.45
N GLU A 129 -46.54 -5.34 -32.63
CA GLU A 129 -46.40 -5.33 -31.16
C GLU A 129 -46.44 -6.73 -30.52
N THR A 130 -47.24 -7.66 -31.08
CA THR A 130 -47.44 -9.01 -30.54
C THR A 130 -46.76 -10.09 -31.39
N ALA A 131 -46.28 -11.14 -30.71
CA ALA A 131 -45.66 -12.28 -31.38
C ALA A 131 -46.76 -13.19 -31.92
N LEU A 132 -46.82 -13.37 -33.25
CA LEU A 132 -47.75 -14.33 -33.85
C LEU A 132 -47.18 -15.73 -33.79
N LEU A 133 -47.98 -16.70 -33.31
CA LEU A 133 -48.17 -18.06 -33.84
C LEU A 133 -49.12 -18.82 -32.89
N GLU A 134 -50.39 -19.04 -33.30
CA GLU A 134 -51.10 -20.35 -33.21
C GLU A 134 -52.58 -20.23 -33.59
N ASP A 135 -53.26 -19.13 -33.27
CA ASP A 135 -54.68 -18.98 -33.56
C ASP A 135 -54.87 -18.20 -34.86
N GLY A 136 -55.34 -18.87 -35.92
CA GLY A 136 -55.63 -18.29 -37.22
C GLY A 136 -56.77 -17.27 -37.17
N ASN A 137 -56.60 -16.12 -36.52
CA ASN A 137 -57.57 -15.03 -36.52
C ASN A 137 -56.90 -13.65 -36.66
N ASN A 138 -55.58 -13.56 -36.61
CA ASN A 138 -54.85 -12.28 -36.58
C ASN A 138 -54.39 -11.80 -37.98
N GLY A 139 -54.56 -10.52 -38.32
CA GLY A 139 -54.14 -9.97 -39.62
C GLY A 139 -54.21 -8.44 -39.77
N VAL A 140 -53.46 -7.90 -40.76
CA VAL A 140 -53.51 -6.48 -41.16
C VAL A 140 -54.28 -6.35 -42.46
N PHE A 141 -55.19 -5.39 -42.52
CA PHE A 141 -56.08 -5.18 -43.66
C PHE A 141 -55.75 -3.88 -44.40
N PHE A 142 -55.79 -3.96 -45.73
CA PHE A 142 -55.65 -2.81 -46.61
C PHE A 142 -56.89 -2.70 -47.48
N GLY A 143 -57.52 -1.52 -47.54
CA GLY A 143 -58.74 -1.37 -48.33
C GLY A 143 -58.97 -0.01 -48.95
N LEU A 144 -59.84 -0.03 -49.97
CA LEU A 144 -60.35 1.16 -50.65
C LEU A 144 -61.79 1.45 -50.24
N PHE A 145 -62.16 2.72 -50.05
CA PHE A 145 -63.56 3.09 -49.82
C PHE A 145 -64.04 4.26 -50.68
N ASN A 146 -65.30 4.18 -51.12
CA ASN A 146 -66.05 5.29 -51.72
C ASN A 146 -66.84 5.99 -50.61
N SER A 147 -66.64 7.30 -50.46
CA SER A 147 -67.24 8.06 -49.36
C SER A 147 -68.28 9.06 -49.84
N SER A 148 -69.19 8.65 -50.73
CA SER A 148 -70.35 9.46 -51.08
C SER A 148 -71.27 9.65 -49.85
N SER A 149 -71.10 10.80 -49.18
CA SER A 149 -72.07 11.53 -48.34
C SER A 149 -72.61 10.96 -47.02
N VAL A 150 -71.99 10.00 -46.35
CA VAL A 150 -72.38 9.63 -44.96
C VAL A 150 -71.16 9.55 -44.06
N ALA A 151 -71.13 10.35 -42.99
CA ALA A 151 -70.19 10.18 -41.89
C ALA A 151 -70.50 8.83 -41.21
N PRO A 152 -69.53 7.97 -40.89
CA PRO A 152 -69.83 6.65 -40.31
C PRO A 152 -70.49 6.82 -38.94
N SER A 153 -71.82 6.75 -38.87
CA SER A 153 -72.55 6.67 -37.60
C SER A 153 -72.60 5.20 -37.17
N SER A 154 -71.88 4.90 -36.08
CA SER A 154 -72.03 3.76 -35.15
C SER A 154 -72.35 2.37 -35.72
N ALA A 155 -71.40 1.45 -35.48
CA ALA A 155 -71.52 -0.01 -35.44
C ALA A 155 -71.59 -0.76 -36.79
N ILE A 156 -70.43 -1.24 -37.26
CA ILE A 156 -70.31 -2.33 -38.24
C ILE A 156 -69.36 -3.40 -37.69
N ALA A 157 -69.88 -4.59 -37.40
CA ALA A 157 -69.08 -5.75 -37.04
C ALA A 157 -68.56 -6.45 -38.30
N LEU A 158 -67.26 -6.75 -38.34
CA LEU A 158 -66.69 -7.72 -39.28
C LEU A 158 -66.90 -9.12 -38.68
N GLU A 159 -68.15 -9.58 -38.57
CA GLU A 159 -68.38 -11.00 -38.24
C GLU A 159 -68.14 -11.86 -39.48
N ASP A 160 -67.44 -12.96 -39.27
CA ASP A 160 -67.04 -13.95 -40.27
C ASP A 160 -68.12 -15.04 -40.37
N PRO A 161 -69.04 -15.04 -41.36
CA PRO A 161 -69.83 -16.23 -41.61
C PRO A 161 -69.01 -17.14 -42.53
N VAL A 162 -68.83 -18.40 -42.11
CA VAL A 162 -68.27 -19.55 -42.85
C VAL A 162 -66.83 -19.95 -42.49
N ILE A 163 -66.66 -20.54 -41.29
CA ILE A 163 -65.90 -21.80 -41.17
C ILE A 163 -66.94 -22.93 -41.05
N SER A 164 -67.43 -23.39 -42.20
CA SER A 164 -67.92 -24.76 -42.34
C SER A 164 -67.68 -25.20 -43.78
N GLN A 165 -66.49 -25.73 -44.04
CA GLN A 165 -66.33 -26.72 -45.10
C GLN A 165 -66.51 -28.10 -44.44
N PRO A 166 -67.56 -28.87 -44.78
CA PRO A 166 -67.57 -30.30 -44.57
C PRO A 166 -66.68 -30.99 -45.63
N LEU A 167 -66.03 -32.07 -45.23
CA LEU A 167 -65.37 -33.03 -46.14
C LEU A 167 -66.35 -33.55 -47.22
N PRO A 168 -65.84 -34.06 -48.36
CA PRO A 168 -66.66 -34.33 -49.54
C PRO A 168 -67.73 -35.41 -49.29
N GLY A 169 -69.00 -35.03 -49.45
CA GLY A 169 -70.14 -35.96 -49.56
C GLY A 169 -71.28 -35.65 -48.59
N GLY A 170 -72.25 -34.81 -48.99
CA GLY A 170 -73.48 -34.59 -48.24
C GLY A 170 -74.20 -33.30 -48.62
N ARG A 171 -75.52 -33.35 -48.76
CA ARG A 171 -76.41 -32.36 -49.39
C ARG A 171 -76.73 -31.15 -48.48
N ASP A 172 -76.88 -29.97 -49.08
CA ASP A 172 -77.32 -28.68 -48.50
C ASP A 172 -78.61 -28.75 -47.67
N ASN A 173 -78.68 -28.00 -46.55
CA ASN A 173 -79.82 -27.12 -46.23
C ASN A 173 -79.57 -26.27 -44.95
N SER A 174 -79.51 -24.95 -45.05
CA SER A 174 -80.24 -24.02 -44.15
C SER A 174 -79.95 -22.56 -44.47
N THR A 175 -80.93 -21.91 -45.09
CA THR A 175 -81.14 -20.47 -45.17
C THR A 175 -81.33 -19.86 -43.77
N ALA A 176 -80.53 -18.86 -43.41
CA ALA A 176 -80.84 -17.90 -42.35
C ALA A 176 -80.66 -16.48 -42.89
N THR A 177 -81.78 -15.86 -43.27
CA THR A 177 -81.94 -14.43 -43.55
C THR A 177 -81.82 -13.64 -42.25
N LEU A 178 -80.81 -12.76 -42.13
CA LEU A 178 -80.84 -11.64 -41.19
C LEU A 178 -81.33 -10.40 -41.95
N ALA A 179 -82.55 -9.96 -41.62
CA ALA A 179 -83.22 -8.81 -42.20
C ALA A 179 -82.90 -7.54 -41.39
N GLY A 180 -82.54 -6.46 -42.09
CA GLY A 180 -82.38 -5.10 -41.55
C GLY A 180 -80.95 -4.74 -41.18
N TYR A 181 -80.44 -3.63 -41.75
CA TYR A 181 -79.11 -3.02 -41.55
C TYR A 181 -77.94 -3.61 -42.37
N ALA A 182 -77.98 -3.40 -43.68
CA ALA A 182 -76.82 -3.56 -44.57
C ALA A 182 -76.45 -2.21 -45.22
N ALA A 183 -75.52 -1.47 -44.60
CA ALA A 183 -74.88 -0.29 -45.18
C ALA A 183 -73.44 -0.14 -44.64
N VAL A 184 -72.34 -0.10 -45.39
CA VAL A 184 -71.95 -0.69 -46.68
C VAL A 184 -70.43 -0.40 -46.80
N TRP A 185 -69.57 -1.41 -46.66
CA TRP A 185 -68.24 -1.34 -47.28
C TRP A 185 -68.46 -1.64 -48.77
N ARG A 186 -68.21 -0.66 -49.63
CA ARG A 186 -68.18 -0.86 -51.08
C ARG A 186 -66.77 -0.58 -51.56
N GLY A 187 -65.88 -1.55 -51.32
CA GLY A 187 -64.52 -1.51 -51.82
C GLY A 187 -63.71 -2.74 -51.44
N TYR A 188 -62.53 -2.84 -52.04
CA TYR A 188 -61.65 -4.01 -51.97
C TYR A 188 -60.96 -4.09 -50.62
N VAL A 189 -60.86 -5.30 -50.07
CA VAL A 189 -60.07 -5.61 -48.88
C VAL A 189 -59.02 -6.63 -49.28
N SER A 190 -57.75 -6.32 -49.02
CA SER A 190 -56.64 -7.26 -49.08
C SER A 190 -56.23 -7.61 -47.66
N ARG A 191 -56.14 -8.92 -47.36
CA ARG A 191 -55.80 -9.47 -46.04
C ARG A 191 -54.46 -10.20 -46.10
N ILE A 192 -53.71 -10.11 -45.00
CA ILE A 192 -52.52 -10.94 -44.75
C ILE A 192 -52.84 -11.89 -43.57
N TRP A 193 -52.75 -13.21 -43.80
CA TRP A 193 -53.00 -14.26 -42.79
C TRP A 193 -52.20 -15.54 -43.14
N GLY A 194 -51.62 -16.23 -42.15
CA GLY A 194 -51.09 -17.61 -42.26
C GLY A 194 -51.98 -18.71 -41.66
N ASN A 195 -52.12 -19.83 -42.39
CA ASN A 195 -52.88 -21.00 -41.92
C ASN A 195 -51.94 -22.08 -41.33
N THR A 196 -52.37 -22.75 -40.25
CA THR A 196 -51.64 -23.80 -39.53
C THR A 196 -51.92 -25.17 -40.17
N GLY A 197 -51.17 -25.52 -41.22
CA GLY A 197 -51.27 -26.85 -41.83
C GLY A 197 -50.35 -27.10 -43.02
N GLY A 198 -49.11 -27.54 -42.77
CA GLY A 198 -48.32 -28.41 -43.67
C GLY A 198 -47.74 -27.87 -44.98
N THR A 199 -48.28 -26.82 -45.59
CA THR A 199 -47.65 -26.15 -46.74
C THR A 199 -48.12 -24.70 -46.80
N ALA A 200 -47.22 -23.75 -46.52
CA ALA A 200 -47.54 -22.34 -46.40
C ALA A 200 -47.93 -21.73 -47.76
N GLN A 201 -49.22 -21.71 -48.09
CA GLN A 201 -49.76 -20.90 -49.19
C GLN A 201 -50.44 -19.64 -48.61
N TYR A 202 -49.69 -18.54 -48.54
CA TYR A 202 -50.25 -17.21 -48.26
C TYR A 202 -50.89 -16.67 -49.54
N ARG A 203 -52.21 -16.46 -49.53
CA ARG A 203 -52.96 -16.02 -50.72
C ARG A 203 -53.63 -14.68 -50.44
N VAL A 204 -53.34 -13.65 -51.25
CA VAL A 204 -54.14 -12.41 -51.24
C VAL A 204 -55.50 -12.76 -51.83
N TYR A 205 -56.54 -12.82 -50.99
CA TYR A 205 -57.91 -12.91 -51.48
C TYR A 205 -58.38 -11.50 -51.86
N THR A 206 -58.45 -11.21 -53.15
CA THR A 206 -59.27 -10.11 -53.66
C THR A 206 -60.70 -10.63 -53.80
N ARG A 207 -61.62 -10.21 -52.92
CA ARG A 207 -63.04 -10.55 -53.07
C ARG A 207 -63.68 -9.63 -54.12
N THR A 208 -64.37 -10.21 -55.10
CA THR A 208 -65.30 -9.46 -55.98
C THR A 208 -66.52 -9.05 -55.16
N PRO A 209 -67.06 -7.82 -55.30
CA PRO A 209 -68.23 -7.40 -54.54
C PRO A 209 -69.41 -8.34 -54.75
N GLN A 210 -70.13 -8.72 -53.69
CA GLN A 210 -71.40 -9.44 -53.85
C GLN A 210 -72.45 -8.51 -54.45
N THR A 211 -73.07 -8.97 -55.55
CA THR A 211 -74.12 -8.29 -56.28
C THR A 211 -75.41 -8.24 -55.46
N GLY A 212 -75.59 -7.15 -54.70
CA GLY A 212 -76.86 -6.74 -54.11
C GLY A 212 -77.15 -5.30 -54.55
N GLY A 213 -78.22 -5.12 -55.33
CA GLY A 213 -78.51 -3.92 -56.11
C GLY A 213 -78.44 -2.60 -55.33
N PHE A 214 -77.62 -1.68 -55.85
CA PHE A 214 -77.78 -0.22 -55.90
C PHE A 214 -76.50 0.27 -56.62
N ASN A 215 -76.61 0.75 -57.85
CA ASN A 215 -75.55 1.38 -58.67
C ASN A 215 -74.17 0.70 -58.66
N GLN A 216 -73.97 -0.17 -59.65
CA GLN A 216 -72.66 -0.64 -60.07
C GLN A 216 -71.78 0.56 -60.42
N GLU A 217 -70.57 0.64 -59.85
CA GLU A 217 -69.35 1.00 -60.57
C GLU A 217 -68.18 1.20 -59.62
N VAL A 218 -67.00 0.83 -60.12
CA VAL A 218 -65.62 1.08 -59.66
C VAL A 218 -64.85 -0.26 -59.57
N LEU A 219 -63.88 -0.39 -60.48
CA LEU A 219 -62.90 -1.47 -60.73
C LEU A 219 -63.32 -2.64 -61.66
N ALA A 220 -62.81 -2.58 -62.90
CA ALA A 220 -62.55 -3.75 -63.74
C ALA A 220 -61.14 -4.28 -63.41
N THR A 221 -61.03 -5.56 -63.10
CA THR A 221 -59.76 -6.30 -63.06
C THR A 221 -59.35 -6.69 -64.47
N THR A 222 -58.28 -6.09 -65.01
CA THR A 222 -57.48 -6.73 -66.06
C THR A 222 -56.01 -6.91 -65.66
N GLY A 223 -55.59 -6.38 -64.50
CA GLY A 223 -54.30 -6.69 -63.90
C GLY A 223 -54.48 -7.59 -62.68
N THR A 224 -53.90 -8.78 -62.70
CA THR A 224 -53.53 -9.51 -61.47
C THR A 224 -52.76 -8.54 -60.58
N ALA A 225 -53.19 -8.33 -59.34
CA ALA A 225 -52.34 -7.69 -58.33
C ALA A 225 -51.14 -8.62 -58.14
N ILE A 226 -50.03 -8.29 -58.81
CA ILE A 226 -48.78 -9.01 -58.63
C ILE A 226 -48.19 -8.44 -57.35
N VAL A 227 -48.20 -9.26 -56.29
CA VAL A 227 -47.25 -9.06 -55.20
C VAL A 227 -45.88 -9.28 -55.81
N SER A 228 -45.15 -8.21 -56.10
CA SER A 228 -43.77 -8.29 -56.60
C SER A 228 -42.80 -8.39 -55.41
N SER A 229 -43.03 -9.36 -54.54
CA SER A 229 -41.96 -9.96 -53.76
C SER A 229 -41.71 -11.37 -54.31
N PRO A 230 -40.48 -11.89 -54.23
CA PRO A 230 -40.17 -13.23 -54.71
C PRO A 230 -41.18 -14.22 -54.11
N ALA A 231 -41.85 -14.97 -54.99
CA ALA A 231 -42.88 -15.92 -54.64
C ALA A 231 -42.30 -17.09 -53.82
N SER A 232 -42.06 -16.89 -52.53
CA SER A 232 -41.89 -17.93 -51.52
C SER A 232 -41.46 -17.28 -50.20
N THR A 233 -42.31 -17.37 -49.17
CA THR A 233 -42.11 -16.96 -47.76
C THR A 233 -42.47 -15.52 -47.42
N PHE A 234 -43.74 -15.29 -47.10
CA PHE A 234 -44.08 -14.25 -46.14
C PHE A 234 -43.68 -14.75 -44.76
N THR A 235 -42.71 -14.08 -44.11
CA THR A 235 -42.35 -14.35 -42.73
C THR A 235 -43.43 -13.81 -41.79
N PRO A 236 -43.71 -14.49 -40.65
CA PRO A 236 -44.64 -13.99 -39.65
C PRO A 236 -44.30 -12.54 -39.26
N LEU A 237 -45.31 -11.72 -38.98
CA LEU A 237 -45.06 -10.43 -38.36
C LEU A 237 -44.52 -10.69 -36.95
N LEU A 238 -43.25 -10.38 -36.73
CA LEU A 238 -42.53 -10.60 -35.48
C LEU A 238 -42.70 -9.37 -34.60
N ALA A 239 -43.08 -9.59 -33.34
CA ALA A 239 -43.14 -8.54 -32.33
C ALA A 239 -41.84 -7.71 -32.34
N GLY A 240 -41.98 -6.39 -32.30
CA GLY A 240 -40.90 -5.42 -32.32
C GLY A 240 -40.22 -5.20 -33.66
N SER A 241 -40.60 -5.92 -34.73
CA SER A 241 -40.04 -5.70 -36.07
C SER A 241 -40.77 -4.59 -36.81
N GLN A 242 -39.99 -3.78 -37.54
CA GLN A 242 -40.52 -2.70 -38.37
C GLN A 242 -40.77 -3.20 -39.81
N TYR A 243 -41.95 -2.89 -40.31
CA TYR A 243 -42.44 -3.28 -41.62
C TYR A 243 -42.79 -2.02 -42.41
N THR A 244 -42.42 -2.00 -43.69
CA THR A 244 -42.84 -0.97 -44.62
C THR A 244 -43.75 -1.57 -45.68
N ALA A 245 -45.01 -1.17 -45.71
CA ALA A 245 -45.96 -1.50 -46.76
C ALA A 245 -46.02 -0.36 -47.78
N VAL A 246 -45.77 -0.67 -49.04
CA VAL A 246 -45.91 0.24 -50.18
C VAL A 246 -47.09 -0.24 -51.03
N ILE A 247 -48.05 0.65 -51.27
CA ILE A 247 -49.28 0.35 -52.01
C ILE A 247 -49.36 1.30 -53.19
N ARG A 248 -49.51 0.75 -54.40
CA ARG A 248 -49.58 1.54 -55.63
C ARG A 248 -50.94 1.43 -56.30
N PHE A 249 -51.53 2.58 -56.56
CA PHE A 249 -52.79 2.75 -57.28
C PHE A 249 -52.53 3.43 -58.62
N THR A 250 -52.82 2.78 -59.74
CA THR A 250 -52.50 3.30 -61.08
C THR A 250 -53.76 3.62 -61.86
N LYS A 251 -53.72 4.71 -62.65
CA LYS A 251 -54.79 5.09 -63.57
C LYS A 251 -54.86 4.10 -64.74
N THR A 252 -56.00 3.45 -64.93
CA THR A 252 -56.19 2.37 -65.91
C THR A 252 -57.13 2.71 -67.06
N ASN A 253 -57.69 3.93 -67.10
CA ASN A 253 -58.57 4.36 -68.19
C ASN A 253 -58.09 5.68 -68.83
N THR A 254 -58.65 6.00 -70.00
CA THR A 254 -58.26 7.15 -70.84
C THR A 254 -59.09 8.41 -70.58
N ASP A 255 -59.96 8.43 -69.57
CA ASP A 255 -60.80 9.61 -69.28
C ASP A 255 -59.97 10.82 -68.87
N ALA A 256 -60.26 11.97 -69.50
CA ALA A 256 -59.44 13.18 -69.42
C ALA A 256 -59.60 13.98 -68.10
N ALA A 257 -60.51 13.58 -67.20
CA ALA A 257 -61.02 14.47 -66.14
C ALA A 257 -61.20 13.95 -64.70
N PRO A 258 -60.65 12.81 -64.22
CA PRO A 258 -60.83 12.46 -62.81
C PRO A 258 -59.94 13.35 -61.93
N ARG A 259 -60.56 14.31 -61.26
CA ARG A 259 -59.98 15.04 -60.12
C ARG A 259 -60.23 14.21 -58.85
N ILE A 260 -59.17 13.71 -58.24
CA ILE A 260 -59.23 12.78 -57.10
C ILE A 260 -58.73 13.47 -55.84
N THR A 261 -59.56 13.47 -54.80
CA THR A 261 -59.17 13.82 -53.43
C THR A 261 -58.87 12.53 -52.68
N VAL A 262 -57.68 12.47 -52.07
CA VAL A 262 -57.23 11.30 -51.31
C VAL A 262 -57.49 11.53 -49.82
N THR A 263 -58.00 10.53 -49.12
CA THR A 263 -58.19 10.51 -47.66
C THR A 263 -57.53 9.25 -47.10
N THR A 264 -56.96 9.30 -45.90
CA THR A 264 -56.30 8.15 -45.24
C THR A 264 -56.77 8.00 -43.81
N ALA A 265 -56.96 6.77 -43.32
CA ALA A 265 -57.34 6.49 -41.93
C ALA A 265 -56.81 5.13 -41.42
N MET A 266 -56.45 5.06 -40.13
CA MET A 266 -56.08 3.83 -39.39
C MET A 266 -57.13 3.54 -38.31
N TYR A 267 -57.51 2.27 -38.13
CA TYR A 267 -58.50 1.81 -37.16
C TYR A 267 -57.97 0.63 -36.33
N PRO A 268 -57.98 0.73 -34.98
CA PRO A 268 -57.61 -0.39 -34.10
C PRO A 268 -58.81 -1.29 -33.71
N GLY A 269 -58.65 -2.62 -33.73
CA GLY A 269 -59.56 -3.65 -33.18
C GLY A 269 -60.58 -4.30 -34.14
N ALA A 270 -61.05 -5.51 -33.78
CA ALA A 270 -61.90 -6.44 -34.57
C ALA A 270 -63.32 -6.00 -34.92
N THR A 271 -63.75 -4.83 -34.45
CA THR A 271 -65.06 -4.29 -34.77
C THR A 271 -64.90 -2.82 -35.12
N ALA A 272 -65.32 -2.44 -36.34
CA ALA A 272 -65.58 -1.06 -36.70
C ALA A 272 -66.85 -0.55 -35.97
N THR A 273 -66.89 -0.69 -34.65
CA THR A 273 -67.96 -0.22 -33.76
C THR A 273 -67.57 1.00 -32.95
N GLY A 274 -66.31 1.44 -33.00
CA GLY A 274 -65.93 2.78 -32.56
C GLY A 274 -66.38 3.81 -33.60
N THR A 275 -67.25 4.74 -33.20
CA THR A 275 -67.49 6.00 -33.92
C THR A 275 -66.14 6.58 -34.34
N PRO A 276 -65.92 7.02 -35.59
CA PRO A 276 -64.80 7.93 -35.85
C PRO A 276 -65.01 9.12 -34.91
N LEU A 277 -64.09 9.42 -34.00
CA LEU A 277 -64.29 10.53 -33.07
C LEU A 277 -64.24 11.83 -33.89
N GLY A 278 -65.43 12.26 -34.30
CA GLY A 278 -65.67 13.49 -35.02
C GLY A 278 -66.87 14.22 -34.42
N ASN A 279 -66.60 15.43 -33.93
CA ASN A 279 -67.50 16.50 -33.47
C ASN A 279 -68.22 16.30 -32.12
N GLY A 280 -67.56 16.67 -31.02
CA GLY A 280 -68.20 16.98 -29.73
C GLY A 280 -67.27 16.78 -28.53
N ILE A 281 -66.99 17.83 -27.77
CA ILE A 281 -66.13 17.82 -26.56
C ILE A 281 -66.81 17.00 -25.45
N LEU A 282 -66.13 15.97 -24.88
CA LEU A 282 -65.74 15.87 -23.45
C LEU A 282 -65.30 14.44 -23.04
N THR A 283 -63.97 14.29 -22.88
CA THR A 283 -63.19 13.63 -21.81
C THR A 283 -63.47 12.18 -21.36
N VAL A 284 -62.49 11.26 -21.52
CA VAL A 284 -62.07 10.28 -20.48
C VAL A 284 -60.59 9.83 -20.65
N GLN A 285 -59.91 9.82 -19.50
CA GLN A 285 -58.71 9.09 -19.00
C GLN A 285 -57.57 8.66 -19.92
N ALA A 286 -56.37 9.06 -19.49
CA ALA A 286 -55.09 8.50 -19.86
C ALA A 286 -55.01 7.00 -19.53
N ASN A 287 -54.92 6.16 -20.56
CA ASN A 287 -54.19 4.91 -20.48
C ASN A 287 -52.78 5.16 -21.03
N THR A 288 -51.79 5.11 -20.14
CA THR A 288 -50.37 5.24 -20.41
C THR A 288 -49.80 3.96 -21.03
N GLY A 289 -50.23 3.62 -22.25
CA GLY A 289 -49.68 2.53 -23.04
C GLY A 289 -49.41 2.99 -24.47
N SER A 290 -48.22 2.70 -24.97
CA SER A 290 -47.81 2.84 -26.37
C SER A 290 -48.89 2.27 -27.30
N GLN A 291 -49.20 2.93 -28.41
CA GLN A 291 -50.11 2.35 -29.40
C GLN A 291 -49.31 1.99 -30.64
N HIS A 292 -48.86 0.73 -30.71
CA HIS A 292 -48.41 0.12 -31.96
C HIS A 292 -49.58 -0.69 -32.58
N MET A 293 -49.38 -1.27 -33.77
CA MET A 293 -50.40 -2.11 -34.43
C MET A 293 -50.60 -3.41 -33.62
N GLY A 294 -51.76 -3.55 -32.99
CA GLY A 294 -52.14 -4.70 -32.16
C GLY A 294 -52.88 -5.73 -33.02
N LEU A 295 -52.21 -6.83 -33.37
CA LEU A 295 -52.59 -7.69 -34.51
C LEU A 295 -53.85 -8.56 -34.33
N VAL A 296 -54.80 -8.23 -33.46
CA VAL A 296 -56.03 -9.03 -33.39
C VAL A 296 -56.92 -8.75 -34.61
N TYR A 297 -57.15 -7.50 -35.05
CA TYR A 297 -57.80 -7.19 -36.35
C TYR A 297 -57.71 -5.67 -36.64
N ASP A 298 -56.54 -5.17 -37.07
CA ASP A 298 -56.33 -3.74 -37.34
C ASP A 298 -56.36 -3.44 -38.85
N ALA A 299 -57.00 -2.34 -39.23
CA ALA A 299 -57.19 -1.97 -40.64
C ALA A 299 -56.58 -0.61 -40.98
N PHE A 300 -55.84 -0.58 -42.09
CA PHE A 300 -55.37 0.65 -42.71
C PHE A 300 -56.12 0.87 -44.04
N SER A 301 -56.67 2.07 -44.24
CA SER A 301 -57.57 2.33 -45.35
C SER A 301 -57.24 3.62 -46.11
N PHE A 302 -57.43 3.56 -47.43
CA PHE A 302 -57.37 4.70 -48.35
C PHE A 302 -58.75 4.98 -48.94
N GLY A 303 -59.20 6.23 -48.83
CA GLY A 303 -60.42 6.72 -49.44
C GLY A 303 -60.11 7.62 -50.62
N PHE A 304 -60.82 7.43 -51.72
CA PHE A 304 -60.75 8.34 -52.86
C PHE A 304 -62.12 9.01 -53.06
N ARG A 305 -62.15 10.34 -53.05
CA ARG A 305 -63.34 11.16 -53.35
C ARG A 305 -63.16 11.82 -54.71
N THR A 306 -64.17 11.76 -55.57
CA THR A 306 -64.22 12.57 -56.79
C THR A 306 -65.06 13.82 -56.56
N ALA A 307 -64.60 14.98 -57.02
CA ALA A 307 -65.50 16.12 -57.22
C ALA A 307 -66.39 15.81 -58.43
N THR A 308 -67.70 15.71 -58.20
CA THR A 308 -68.73 15.29 -59.16
C THR A 308 -68.59 15.92 -60.55
N ASN A 309 -68.75 15.11 -61.60
CA ASN A 309 -69.39 15.52 -62.85
C ASN A 309 -70.36 14.43 -63.33
N ALA A 310 -71.44 14.87 -63.97
CA ALA A 310 -72.76 14.22 -64.02
C ALA A 310 -72.93 13.05 -65.02
N SER A 311 -71.95 12.17 -65.15
CA SER A 311 -72.11 10.92 -65.91
C SER A 311 -71.62 9.77 -65.03
N GLY A 312 -72.56 9.02 -64.44
CA GLY A 312 -72.29 7.90 -63.54
C GLY A 312 -71.56 6.76 -64.24
N GLY A 313 -70.24 6.91 -64.35
CA GLY A 313 -69.34 6.11 -65.16
C GLY A 313 -67.89 6.22 -64.69
N LEU A 314 -67.44 5.59 -63.60
CA LEU A 314 -66.01 5.68 -63.19
C LEU A 314 -65.31 4.34 -62.91
N ARG A 315 -64.37 3.97 -63.80
CA ARG A 315 -63.40 2.86 -63.66
C ARG A 315 -61.96 3.36 -63.83
N VAL A 316 -61.48 4.18 -62.88
CA VAL A 316 -60.25 4.99 -63.13
C VAL A 316 -58.98 4.40 -62.54
N MET A 317 -59.01 3.70 -61.41
CA MET A 317 -57.80 3.23 -60.74
C MET A 317 -57.82 1.72 -60.46
N ALA A 318 -56.67 1.06 -60.55
CA ALA A 318 -56.47 -0.31 -60.09
C ALA A 318 -55.42 -0.34 -58.96
N ILE A 319 -55.50 -1.35 -58.09
CA ILE A 319 -54.40 -1.69 -57.18
C ILE A 319 -53.43 -2.54 -57.97
N ASN A 320 -52.22 -2.03 -58.18
CA ASN A 320 -51.25 -2.69 -59.05
C ASN A 320 -50.34 -3.63 -58.26
N SER A 321 -49.85 -3.17 -57.10
CA SER A 321 -49.04 -3.98 -56.18
C SER A 321 -49.22 -3.52 -54.73
N ILE A 322 -49.02 -4.48 -53.83
CA ILE A 322 -48.75 -4.25 -52.41
C ILE A 322 -47.41 -4.91 -52.15
N ASP A 323 -46.37 -4.10 -51.95
CA ASP A 323 -45.03 -4.57 -51.65
C ASP A 323 -44.73 -4.32 -50.18
N ILE A 324 -44.52 -5.38 -49.41
CA ILE A 324 -44.15 -5.30 -48.00
C ILE A 324 -42.70 -5.68 -47.87
N LYS A 325 -41.89 -4.73 -47.42
CA LYS A 325 -40.46 -4.93 -47.15
C LYS A 325 -40.25 -4.93 -45.65
N THR A 326 -39.62 -6.00 -45.17
CA THR A 326 -38.94 -5.98 -43.88
C THR A 326 -37.57 -5.36 -44.09
N THR A 327 -37.25 -4.33 -43.31
CA THR A 327 -35.86 -3.88 -43.24
C THR A 327 -35.13 -4.95 -42.41
N GLY A 328 -34.47 -5.87 -43.11
CA GLY A 328 -33.94 -7.11 -42.54
C GLY A 328 -33.13 -6.89 -41.27
N ARG A 329 -33.62 -7.44 -40.16
CA ARG A 329 -32.84 -7.63 -38.94
C ARG A 329 -32.67 -9.13 -38.71
N THR A 330 -31.51 -9.67 -39.09
CA THR A 330 -31.18 -11.06 -38.84
C THR A 330 -30.82 -11.22 -37.37
N VAL A 331 -31.70 -11.89 -36.63
CA VAL A 331 -31.50 -12.24 -35.24
C VAL A 331 -30.83 -13.62 -35.22
N ILE A 332 -29.53 -13.68 -34.90
CA ILE A 332 -28.75 -14.93 -34.90
C ILE A 332 -28.26 -15.27 -33.49
N VAL A 333 -28.21 -16.57 -33.19
CA VAL A 333 -27.52 -17.09 -32.00
C VAL A 333 -26.04 -16.66 -32.00
N PRO A 334 -25.36 -16.60 -30.84
CA PRO A 334 -23.96 -16.19 -30.78
C PRO A 334 -23.08 -17.07 -31.68
N VAL A 335 -22.13 -16.48 -32.40
CA VAL A 335 -21.16 -17.20 -33.23
C VAL A 335 -19.78 -16.95 -32.66
N ILE A 336 -19.08 -18.01 -32.27
CA ILE A 336 -17.69 -17.91 -31.82
C ILE A 336 -16.79 -17.85 -33.06
N THR A 337 -16.15 -16.70 -33.28
CA THR A 337 -15.26 -16.44 -34.42
C THR A 337 -13.79 -16.70 -34.11
N THR A 338 -13.42 -16.74 -32.82
CA THR A 338 -12.09 -17.18 -32.37
C THR A 338 -12.24 -18.10 -31.18
N GLN A 339 -11.85 -19.35 -31.35
CA GLN A 339 -11.92 -20.37 -30.31
C GLN A 339 -10.80 -20.18 -29.27
N PRO A 340 -11.05 -20.53 -27.99
CA PRO A 340 -9.98 -20.59 -27.01
C PRO A 340 -8.93 -21.62 -27.42
N GLN A 341 -7.66 -21.25 -27.25
CA GLN A 341 -6.52 -22.10 -27.60
C GLN A 341 -6.06 -22.90 -26.39
N SER A 342 -5.69 -24.17 -26.60
CA SER A 342 -5.01 -24.96 -25.59
C SER A 342 -3.67 -24.31 -25.20
N GLN A 343 -3.34 -24.36 -23.92
CA GLN A 343 -2.09 -23.80 -23.39
C GLN A 343 -1.37 -24.86 -22.55
N THR A 344 -0.05 -24.83 -22.60
CA THR A 344 0.82 -25.56 -21.67
C THR A 344 1.64 -24.52 -20.90
N VAL A 345 1.48 -24.49 -19.58
CA VAL A 345 2.18 -23.55 -18.70
C VAL A 345 2.88 -24.29 -17.57
N ILE A 346 3.84 -23.64 -16.90
CA ILE A 346 4.48 -24.19 -15.71
C ILE A 346 3.67 -23.76 -14.48
N VAL A 347 3.61 -24.60 -13.45
CA VAL A 347 2.95 -24.25 -12.18
C VAL A 347 3.47 -22.89 -11.65
N GLY A 348 2.56 -22.00 -11.27
CA GLY A 348 2.85 -20.63 -10.85
C GLY A 348 2.85 -19.59 -11.98
N ASP A 349 2.98 -20.00 -13.24
CA ASP A 349 2.85 -19.08 -14.38
C ASP A 349 1.38 -18.72 -14.63
N PRO A 350 1.10 -17.50 -15.14
CA PRO A 350 -0.25 -17.11 -15.51
C PRO A 350 -0.71 -17.84 -16.78
N ALA A 351 -1.99 -18.20 -16.83
CA ALA A 351 -2.66 -18.70 -18.03
C ALA A 351 -3.87 -17.83 -18.36
N THR A 352 -4.12 -17.52 -19.63
CA THR A 352 -5.30 -16.75 -20.04
C THR A 352 -5.97 -17.42 -21.22
N LEU A 353 -7.20 -17.89 -21.03
CA LEU A 353 -8.05 -18.41 -22.08
C LEU A 353 -8.97 -17.29 -22.56
N SER A 354 -9.14 -17.14 -23.87
CA SER A 354 -9.99 -16.08 -24.44
C SER A 354 -10.80 -16.59 -25.62
N VAL A 355 -11.95 -15.97 -25.84
CA VAL A 355 -12.83 -16.24 -26.97
C VAL A 355 -13.21 -14.92 -27.62
N VAL A 356 -13.40 -14.93 -28.94
CA VAL A 356 -14.07 -13.82 -29.65
C VAL A 356 -15.37 -14.36 -30.19
N ALA A 357 -16.48 -13.68 -29.86
CA ALA A 357 -17.81 -14.06 -30.31
C ALA A 357 -18.54 -12.84 -30.88
N SER A 358 -19.34 -13.08 -31.92
CA SER A 358 -20.27 -12.14 -32.54
C SER A 358 -21.71 -12.63 -32.38
N GLY A 359 -22.72 -11.81 -32.71
CA GLY A 359 -24.14 -12.17 -32.55
C GLY A 359 -24.95 -11.25 -31.62
N GLY A 360 -24.44 -10.05 -31.32
CA GLY A 360 -25.18 -8.98 -30.65
C GLY A 360 -25.57 -7.88 -31.63
N GLY A 361 -26.77 -7.95 -32.21
CA GLY A 361 -27.45 -6.77 -32.77
C GLY A 361 -28.29 -6.09 -31.67
N ASP A 362 -28.75 -4.87 -31.91
CA ASP A 362 -29.31 -3.91 -30.92
C ASP A 362 -30.51 -4.39 -30.04
N THR A 363 -30.97 -5.64 -30.18
CA THR A 363 -31.98 -6.26 -29.28
C THR A 363 -31.64 -7.69 -28.84
N ALA A 364 -30.54 -8.30 -29.27
CA ALA A 364 -30.12 -9.62 -28.79
C ALA A 364 -29.57 -9.58 -27.35
N GLY A 365 -29.40 -8.37 -26.79
CA GLY A 365 -28.77 -8.13 -25.49
C GLY A 365 -27.25 -8.28 -25.54
N THR A 366 -26.59 -7.84 -24.47
CA THR A 366 -25.15 -8.03 -24.26
C THR A 366 -24.81 -9.52 -24.25
N LEU A 367 -23.76 -9.93 -24.96
CA LEU A 367 -23.25 -11.31 -24.86
C LEU A 367 -22.87 -11.60 -23.41
N SER A 368 -23.42 -12.68 -22.88
CA SER A 368 -23.04 -13.23 -21.59
C SER A 368 -22.14 -14.44 -21.81
N TYR A 369 -21.13 -14.60 -20.96
CA TYR A 369 -20.18 -15.70 -21.02
C TYR A 369 -20.28 -16.50 -19.73
N GLN A 370 -20.05 -17.79 -19.83
CA GLN A 370 -19.85 -18.64 -18.65
C GLN A 370 -18.77 -19.67 -18.99
N TRP A 371 -17.61 -19.55 -18.36
CA TRP A 371 -16.55 -20.53 -18.49
C TRP A 371 -16.86 -21.77 -17.66
N LYS A 372 -16.49 -22.92 -18.21
CA LYS A 372 -16.64 -24.24 -17.61
C LYS A 372 -15.31 -24.96 -17.58
N LYS A 373 -15.06 -25.70 -16.52
CA LYS A 373 -13.93 -26.63 -16.37
C LYS A 373 -14.47 -28.04 -16.18
N ASN A 374 -14.05 -28.95 -17.05
CA ASN A 374 -14.51 -30.34 -17.06
C ASN A 374 -16.05 -30.45 -17.03
N GLY A 375 -16.73 -29.52 -17.71
CA GLY A 375 -18.19 -29.46 -17.79
C GLY A 375 -18.91 -28.71 -16.66
N MET A 376 -18.21 -28.31 -15.58
CA MET A 376 -18.79 -27.55 -14.46
C MET A 376 -18.52 -26.05 -14.58
N ASP A 377 -19.51 -25.22 -14.24
CA ASP A 377 -19.39 -23.76 -14.27
C ASP A 377 -18.35 -23.26 -13.27
N ILE A 378 -17.45 -22.39 -13.74
CA ILE A 378 -16.51 -21.68 -12.91
C ILE A 378 -17.21 -20.41 -12.40
N THR A 379 -17.48 -20.35 -11.10
CA THR A 379 -18.20 -19.23 -10.48
C THR A 379 -17.52 -17.89 -10.79
N GLY A 380 -18.29 -16.93 -11.29
CA GLY A 380 -17.83 -15.56 -11.58
C GLY A 380 -17.00 -15.40 -12.86
N ALA A 381 -16.69 -16.48 -13.58
CA ALA A 381 -15.96 -16.43 -14.84
C ALA A 381 -16.92 -16.08 -16.01
N THR A 382 -17.31 -14.80 -16.08
CA THR A 382 -18.34 -14.30 -17.02
C THR A 382 -17.84 -13.35 -18.10
N GLY A 383 -16.51 -13.21 -18.23
CA GLY A 383 -15.87 -12.40 -19.26
C GLY A 383 -15.59 -13.18 -20.55
N SER A 384 -15.27 -12.44 -21.62
CA SER A 384 -14.75 -13.00 -22.88
C SER A 384 -13.35 -13.62 -22.74
N SER A 385 -12.72 -13.45 -21.58
CA SER A 385 -11.50 -14.14 -21.19
C SER A 385 -11.59 -14.63 -19.75
N TYR A 386 -10.85 -15.69 -19.45
CA TYR A 386 -10.66 -16.25 -18.13
C TYR A 386 -9.15 -16.33 -17.85
N ALA A 387 -8.70 -15.53 -16.89
CA ALA A 387 -7.30 -15.48 -16.48
C ALA A 387 -7.11 -16.22 -15.16
N ILE A 388 -6.09 -17.07 -15.12
CA ILE A 388 -5.57 -17.72 -13.92
C ILE A 388 -4.24 -17.03 -13.63
N PRO A 389 -4.15 -16.15 -12.62
CA PRO A 389 -2.95 -15.35 -12.37
C PRO A 389 -1.71 -16.17 -11.99
N ALA A 390 -1.90 -17.33 -11.35
CA ALA A 390 -0.85 -18.28 -11.03
C ALA A 390 -1.46 -19.69 -11.02
N THR A 391 -1.08 -20.52 -11.98
CA THR A 391 -1.67 -21.85 -12.15
C THR A 391 -1.21 -22.84 -11.08
N ILE A 392 -2.11 -23.70 -10.61
CA ILE A 392 -1.80 -24.89 -9.80
C ILE A 392 -2.07 -26.16 -10.61
N PHE A 393 -1.53 -27.32 -10.19
CA PHE A 393 -1.84 -28.60 -10.86
C PHE A 393 -3.34 -28.89 -10.94
N GLY A 394 -4.09 -28.43 -9.94
CA GLY A 394 -5.54 -28.52 -9.92
C GLY A 394 -6.20 -27.81 -11.10
N ASP A 395 -5.58 -26.79 -11.71
CA ASP A 395 -6.09 -26.02 -12.85
C ASP A 395 -6.00 -26.75 -14.18
N ALA A 396 -5.23 -27.83 -14.27
CA ALA A 396 -5.19 -28.62 -15.49
C ALA A 396 -6.58 -29.20 -15.82
N GLY A 397 -6.97 -29.15 -17.09
CA GLY A 397 -8.25 -29.70 -17.53
C GLY A 397 -8.79 -29.12 -18.82
N ASN A 398 -10.03 -29.50 -19.11
CA ASN A 398 -10.74 -29.11 -20.32
C ASN A 398 -11.61 -27.89 -20.04
N TYR A 399 -11.35 -26.81 -20.76
CA TYR A 399 -12.06 -25.54 -20.65
C TYR A 399 -12.94 -25.29 -21.87
N THR A 400 -14.16 -24.89 -21.60
CA THR A 400 -15.12 -24.44 -22.62
C THR A 400 -15.81 -23.19 -22.13
N VAL A 401 -16.26 -22.32 -23.02
CA VAL A 401 -17.10 -21.18 -22.67
C VAL A 401 -18.42 -21.27 -23.42
N THR A 402 -19.52 -21.17 -22.67
CA THR A 402 -20.85 -20.99 -23.25
C THR A 402 -21.11 -19.50 -23.40
N VAL A 403 -21.36 -19.05 -24.63
CA VAL A 403 -21.71 -17.67 -24.97
C VAL A 403 -23.20 -17.62 -25.27
N THR A 404 -23.94 -16.77 -24.57
CA THR A 404 -25.41 -16.71 -24.61
C THR A 404 -25.88 -15.29 -24.89
N ASN A 405 -26.89 -15.19 -25.74
CA ASN A 405 -27.71 -13.98 -25.93
C ASN A 405 -29.20 -14.35 -25.76
N SER A 406 -30.12 -13.40 -25.94
CA SER A 406 -31.57 -13.65 -25.78
C SER A 406 -32.16 -14.64 -26.80
N ILE A 407 -31.39 -15.06 -27.80
CA ILE A 407 -31.82 -15.89 -28.94
C ILE A 407 -31.36 -17.34 -28.78
N GLY A 408 -30.23 -17.56 -28.10
CA GLY A 408 -29.71 -18.88 -27.83
C GLY A 408 -28.29 -18.84 -27.29
N SER A 409 -27.67 -20.02 -27.24
CA SER A 409 -26.30 -20.18 -26.75
C SER A 409 -25.46 -21.01 -27.70
N THR A 410 -24.17 -20.69 -27.75
CA THR A 410 -23.15 -21.44 -28.49
C THR A 410 -22.00 -21.74 -27.54
N THR A 411 -21.57 -23.00 -27.50
CA THR A 411 -20.43 -23.42 -26.68
C THR A 411 -19.17 -23.52 -27.55
N SER A 412 -18.04 -23.06 -27.02
CA SER A 412 -16.75 -23.12 -27.70
C SER A 412 -16.27 -24.56 -27.93
N SER A 413 -15.29 -24.73 -28.80
CA SER A 413 -14.45 -25.93 -28.76
C SER A 413 -13.71 -26.01 -27.43
N THR A 414 -13.32 -27.23 -27.04
CA THR A 414 -12.53 -27.46 -25.83
C THR A 414 -11.10 -26.96 -25.99
N ALA A 415 -10.67 -26.06 -25.10
CA ALA A 415 -9.27 -25.72 -24.90
C ALA A 415 -8.71 -26.55 -23.74
N ILE A 416 -7.55 -27.17 -23.93
CA ILE A 416 -6.87 -27.95 -22.88
C ILE A 416 -5.84 -27.06 -22.20
N LEU A 417 -5.97 -26.89 -20.90
CA LEU A 417 -4.91 -26.30 -20.07
C LEU A 417 -4.08 -27.43 -19.47
N ALA A 418 -2.83 -27.55 -19.90
CA ALA A 418 -1.84 -28.43 -19.29
C ALA A 418 -0.94 -27.61 -18.35
N VAL A 419 -0.72 -28.11 -17.13
CA VAL A 419 0.13 -27.46 -16.13
C VAL A 419 1.27 -28.40 -15.77
N ASN A 420 2.48 -28.05 -16.18
CA ASN A 420 3.69 -28.87 -16.00
C ASN A 420 4.46 -28.47 -14.73
N PRO A 421 5.18 -29.41 -14.09
CA PRO A 421 6.13 -29.07 -13.04
C PRO A 421 7.29 -28.24 -13.60
N PRO A 422 7.91 -27.33 -12.82
CA PRO A 422 9.11 -26.62 -13.24
C PRO A 422 10.31 -27.58 -13.41
N ALA A 423 11.33 -27.16 -14.14
CA ALA A 423 12.60 -27.89 -14.15
C ALA A 423 13.21 -27.94 -12.74
N PRO A 424 13.92 -29.02 -12.35
CA PRO A 424 14.65 -29.06 -11.09
C PRO A 424 15.58 -27.85 -10.93
N PRO A 425 15.76 -27.32 -9.71
CA PRO A 425 16.70 -26.23 -9.47
C PRO A 425 18.13 -26.66 -9.81
N SER A 426 18.95 -25.72 -10.28
CA SER A 426 20.37 -25.95 -10.56
C SER A 426 21.22 -24.90 -9.86
N ILE A 427 22.15 -25.32 -9.00
CA ILE A 427 23.13 -24.42 -8.38
C ILE A 427 24.25 -24.15 -9.38
N THR A 428 24.51 -22.88 -9.67
CA THR A 428 25.57 -22.42 -10.59
C THR A 428 26.75 -21.80 -9.87
N SER A 429 26.59 -21.43 -8.60
CA SER A 429 27.70 -21.04 -7.72
C SER A 429 27.39 -21.47 -6.30
N ASP A 430 28.25 -22.33 -5.76
CA ASP A 430 28.23 -22.73 -4.35
C ASP A 430 28.70 -21.59 -3.43
N PRO A 431 28.34 -21.63 -2.13
CA PRO A 431 28.92 -20.73 -1.14
C PRO A 431 30.43 -20.92 -1.01
N ALA A 432 31.15 -19.82 -0.80
CA ALA A 432 32.60 -19.83 -0.58
C ALA A 432 32.94 -19.85 0.92
N ASN A 433 34.06 -20.51 1.26
CA ASN A 433 34.64 -20.47 2.61
C ASN A 433 34.84 -19.03 3.10
N GLN A 434 34.61 -18.80 4.38
CA GLN A 434 34.76 -17.49 5.01
C GLN A 434 35.75 -17.55 6.18
N THR A 435 36.53 -16.48 6.33
CA THR A 435 37.32 -16.21 7.54
C THR A 435 36.87 -14.86 8.08
N ALA A 436 36.38 -14.83 9.32
CA ALA A 436 35.90 -13.60 9.96
C ALA A 436 36.71 -13.28 11.22
N VAL A 437 36.76 -12.00 11.59
CA VAL A 437 37.23 -11.59 12.91
C VAL A 437 36.09 -11.79 13.91
N SER A 438 36.39 -12.32 15.10
CA SER A 438 35.40 -12.48 16.19
C SER A 438 34.58 -11.19 16.40
N GLY A 439 33.26 -11.33 16.44
CA GLY A 439 32.28 -10.24 16.54
C GLY A 439 31.98 -9.51 15.23
N GLY A 440 32.77 -9.72 14.18
CA GLY A 440 32.51 -9.20 12.82
C GLY A 440 31.51 -10.04 12.05
N PRO A 441 30.99 -9.53 10.91
CA PRO A 441 30.02 -10.25 10.10
C PRO A 441 30.66 -11.29 9.18
N ALA A 442 29.91 -12.33 8.83
CA ALA A 442 30.24 -13.27 7.75
C ALA A 442 29.01 -13.52 6.87
N THR A 443 29.18 -13.55 5.55
CA THR A 443 28.09 -13.75 4.60
C THR A 443 28.39 -14.91 3.67
N PHE A 444 27.41 -15.81 3.53
CA PHE A 444 27.38 -16.86 2.53
C PHE A 444 26.35 -16.51 1.47
N SER A 445 26.64 -16.84 0.21
CA SER A 445 25.75 -16.61 -0.92
C SER A 445 25.74 -17.83 -1.84
N VAL A 446 24.58 -18.17 -2.38
CA VAL A 446 24.42 -19.18 -3.42
C VAL A 446 23.80 -18.53 -4.66
N THR A 447 24.21 -18.98 -5.84
CA THR A 447 23.52 -18.66 -7.10
C THR A 447 22.88 -19.92 -7.63
N ALA A 448 21.56 -19.88 -7.84
CA ALA A 448 20.79 -20.99 -8.39
C ALA A 448 19.84 -20.51 -9.49
N VAL A 449 19.54 -21.40 -10.43
CA VAL A 449 18.64 -21.17 -11.57
C VAL A 449 17.43 -22.09 -11.44
N GLY A 450 16.24 -21.55 -11.69
CA GLY A 450 14.96 -22.25 -11.63
C GLY A 450 13.81 -21.30 -11.27
N SER A 451 12.57 -21.74 -11.45
CA SER A 451 11.37 -20.99 -11.04
C SER A 451 10.87 -21.45 -9.67
N GLY A 452 10.25 -20.53 -8.91
CA GLY A 452 9.66 -20.85 -7.61
C GLY A 452 10.67 -21.31 -6.55
N LEU A 453 11.91 -20.79 -6.58
CA LEU A 453 12.97 -21.22 -5.68
C LEU A 453 12.71 -20.80 -4.24
N THR A 454 12.84 -21.75 -3.33
CA THR A 454 12.96 -21.53 -1.89
C THR A 454 14.33 -22.00 -1.41
N TYR A 455 14.83 -21.37 -0.35
CA TYR A 455 16.15 -21.65 0.22
C TYR A 455 15.98 -22.08 1.66
N GLN A 456 16.86 -22.96 2.12
CA GLN A 456 17.01 -23.29 3.53
C GLN A 456 18.49 -23.50 3.84
N TRP A 457 19.10 -22.56 4.54
CA TRP A 457 20.48 -22.72 5.00
C TRP A 457 20.56 -23.74 6.13
N GLN A 458 21.65 -24.50 6.15
CA GLN A 458 21.95 -25.51 7.13
C GLN A 458 23.36 -25.31 7.67
N LYS A 459 23.56 -25.59 8.96
CA LYS A 459 24.87 -25.58 9.63
C LYS A 459 25.25 -26.99 10.09
N SER A 460 26.52 -27.32 9.96
CA SER A 460 27.18 -28.45 10.59
C SER A 460 28.22 -27.95 11.60
N SER A 461 28.23 -28.56 12.78
CA SER A 461 29.20 -28.31 13.87
C SER A 461 30.21 -29.46 14.02
N ASP A 462 30.03 -30.54 13.26
CA ASP A 462 30.75 -31.81 13.37
C ASP A 462 31.53 -32.13 12.07
N ASN A 463 32.10 -31.08 11.46
CA ASN A 463 32.90 -31.15 10.23
C ASN A 463 32.16 -31.83 9.06
N GLY A 464 30.86 -31.58 8.95
CA GLY A 464 30.02 -32.02 7.83
C GLY A 464 29.34 -33.38 8.03
N ALA A 465 29.47 -34.01 9.20
CA ALA A 465 28.83 -35.30 9.46
C ALA A 465 27.29 -35.17 9.57
N SER A 466 26.78 -34.08 10.14
CA SER A 466 25.34 -33.78 10.20
C SER A 466 25.06 -32.29 9.98
N PHE A 467 23.91 -32.00 9.36
CA PHE A 467 23.48 -30.64 9.03
C PHE A 467 22.07 -30.38 9.57
N SER A 468 21.91 -29.26 10.28
CA SER A 468 20.64 -28.80 10.84
C SER A 468 20.20 -27.50 10.21
N ASN A 469 18.88 -27.34 10.00
CA ASN A 469 18.31 -26.11 9.45
C ASN A 469 18.57 -24.92 10.38
N ILE A 470 18.99 -23.81 9.78
CA ILE A 470 19.10 -22.52 10.46
C ILE A 470 17.73 -21.83 10.35
N ALA A 471 17.07 -21.60 11.48
CA ALA A 471 15.74 -21.01 11.51
C ALA A 471 15.71 -19.63 10.82
N GLY A 472 14.73 -19.40 9.95
CA GLY A 472 14.52 -18.14 9.24
C GLY A 472 15.52 -17.83 8.12
N ALA A 473 16.56 -18.64 7.92
CA ALA A 473 17.55 -18.45 6.86
C ALA A 473 17.04 -19.01 5.52
N THR A 474 16.13 -18.26 4.87
CA THR A 474 15.39 -18.71 3.67
C THR A 474 15.65 -17.89 2.41
N THR A 475 16.73 -17.11 2.40
CA THR A 475 17.16 -16.27 1.27
C THR A 475 18.38 -16.85 0.56
N ALA A 476 18.66 -16.39 -0.66
CA ALA A 476 19.86 -16.79 -1.42
C ALA A 476 21.18 -16.37 -0.75
N THR A 477 21.12 -15.49 0.24
CA THR A 477 22.23 -15.11 1.11
C THR A 477 21.92 -15.42 2.56
N TYR A 478 22.93 -15.74 3.36
CA TYR A 478 22.83 -15.87 4.81
C TYR A 478 23.97 -15.10 5.46
N THR A 479 23.60 -14.13 6.31
CA THR A 479 24.56 -13.27 7.01
C THR A 479 24.49 -13.54 8.51
N ILE A 480 25.64 -13.83 9.08
CA ILE A 480 25.88 -13.84 10.52
C ILE A 480 26.39 -12.44 10.86
N THR A 481 25.60 -11.66 11.60
CA THR A 481 25.94 -10.26 11.89
C THR A 481 27.13 -10.13 12.84
N ARG A 482 27.22 -11.03 13.84
CA ARG A 482 28.32 -11.09 14.80
C ARG A 482 28.76 -12.53 14.95
N THR A 483 29.93 -12.85 14.40
CA THR A 483 30.47 -14.21 14.47
C THR A 483 31.07 -14.51 15.85
N GLN A 484 30.86 -15.73 16.32
CA GLN A 484 31.30 -16.24 17.62
C GLN A 484 31.85 -17.66 17.47
N THR A 485 32.46 -18.23 18.50
CA THR A 485 32.98 -19.61 18.46
C THR A 485 31.89 -20.62 18.13
N SER A 486 30.65 -20.41 18.59
CA SER A 486 29.50 -21.23 18.19
C SER A 486 29.11 -21.11 16.71
N SER A 487 29.57 -20.06 16.02
CA SER A 487 29.37 -19.86 14.57
C SER A 487 30.32 -20.72 13.72
N ILE A 488 31.46 -21.15 14.26
CA ILE A 488 32.42 -21.98 13.51
C ILE A 488 31.72 -23.28 13.05
N GLY A 489 32.00 -23.69 11.81
CA GLY A 489 31.40 -24.88 11.22
C GLY A 489 31.29 -24.80 9.71
N GLN A 490 30.54 -25.74 9.14
CA GLN A 490 30.25 -25.77 7.71
C GLN A 490 28.81 -25.34 7.43
N TYR A 491 28.63 -24.58 6.36
CA TYR A 491 27.37 -24.01 5.93
C TYR A 491 27.04 -24.47 4.52
N ARG A 492 25.83 -24.94 4.31
CA ARG A 492 25.30 -25.29 2.98
C ARG A 492 23.86 -24.81 2.87
N VAL A 493 23.32 -24.81 1.66
CA VAL A 493 21.93 -24.44 1.42
C VAL A 493 21.23 -25.49 0.59
N VAL A 494 20.01 -25.81 1.00
CA VAL A 494 19.08 -26.62 0.21
C VAL A 494 18.21 -25.68 -0.59
N VAL A 495 18.31 -25.75 -1.91
CA VAL A 495 17.50 -24.98 -2.86
C VAL A 495 16.40 -25.88 -3.39
N THR A 496 15.15 -25.49 -3.20
CA THR A 496 13.98 -26.34 -3.50
C THR A 496 13.02 -25.61 -4.42
N ASN A 497 12.38 -26.34 -5.32
CA ASN A 497 11.13 -25.93 -5.95
C ASN A 497 10.10 -27.07 -5.85
N SER A 498 8.95 -26.93 -6.50
CA SER A 498 7.89 -27.95 -6.46
C SER A 498 8.27 -29.30 -7.10
N THR A 499 9.40 -29.38 -7.81
CA THR A 499 9.86 -30.59 -8.50
C THR A 499 10.94 -31.32 -7.72
N ALA A 500 11.94 -30.61 -7.17
CA ALA A 500 13.07 -31.22 -6.50
C ALA A 500 13.77 -30.27 -5.52
N ALA A 501 14.59 -30.85 -4.66
CA ALA A 501 15.55 -30.16 -3.80
C ALA A 501 16.98 -30.51 -4.22
N VAL A 502 17.83 -29.51 -4.37
CA VAL A 502 19.28 -29.66 -4.60
C VAL A 502 20.05 -29.02 -3.45
N THR A 503 21.16 -29.64 -3.05
CA THR A 503 21.98 -29.17 -1.93
C THR A 503 23.31 -28.65 -2.45
N SER A 504 23.73 -27.48 -1.99
CA SER A 504 25.04 -26.90 -2.34
C SER A 504 26.19 -27.71 -1.75
N ALA A 505 27.40 -27.50 -2.29
CA ALA A 505 28.62 -27.79 -1.56
C ALA A 505 28.65 -26.97 -0.25
N ALA A 506 29.37 -27.49 0.75
CA ALA A 506 29.48 -26.84 2.04
C ALA A 506 30.68 -25.88 2.08
N ALA A 507 30.47 -24.69 2.64
CA ALA A 507 31.49 -23.68 2.91
C ALA A 507 31.86 -23.68 4.39
N THR A 508 33.14 -23.60 4.71
CA THR A 508 33.64 -23.53 6.08
C THR A 508 33.71 -22.08 6.57
N LEU A 509 33.21 -21.81 7.77
CA LEU A 509 33.51 -20.60 8.54
C LEU A 509 34.64 -20.87 9.52
N SER A 510 35.67 -20.05 9.47
CA SER A 510 36.75 -20.00 10.48
C SER A 510 36.84 -18.60 11.09
N LEU A 511 37.41 -18.51 12.30
CA LEU A 511 37.61 -17.25 12.99
C LEU A 511 39.07 -16.90 13.20
N THR A 512 39.32 -15.59 13.18
CA THR A 512 40.56 -14.95 13.64
C THR A 512 40.23 -14.08 14.84
N TYR A 513 41.18 -14.00 15.77
CA TYR A 513 41.02 -13.24 17.01
C TYR A 513 42.08 -12.14 17.04
N ASN A 514 41.63 -10.89 17.04
CA ASN A 514 42.49 -9.72 17.12
C ASN A 514 42.25 -9.06 18.46
N PHE A 515 43.06 -9.39 19.45
CA PHE A 515 42.94 -8.77 20.77
C PHE A 515 43.56 -7.37 20.71
N SER A 516 42.73 -6.35 20.89
CA SER A 516 43.24 -4.99 21.01
C SER A 516 44.11 -4.88 22.26
N GLY A 517 45.18 -4.10 22.18
CA GLY A 517 45.96 -3.73 23.37
C GLY A 517 45.06 -3.15 24.45
N ILE A 518 45.39 -3.40 25.72
CA ILE A 518 44.62 -2.86 26.83
C ILE A 518 44.90 -1.36 26.91
N ALA A 519 43.86 -0.53 26.91
CA ALA A 519 43.95 0.92 27.08
C ALA A 519 43.13 1.39 28.30
N PRO A 520 43.62 1.16 29.54
CA PRO A 520 42.86 1.55 30.72
C PRO A 520 42.61 3.04 30.82
N SER A 521 41.43 3.39 31.30
CA SER A 521 40.97 4.76 31.55
C SER A 521 40.84 5.01 33.05
N GLY A 522 40.46 6.23 33.41
CA GLY A 522 40.02 6.54 34.76
C GLY A 522 41.12 6.41 35.82
N TYR A 523 40.72 6.11 37.05
CA TYR A 523 41.69 5.88 38.12
C TYR A 523 42.58 4.65 37.86
N ALA A 524 42.10 3.67 37.08
CA ALA A 524 42.87 2.49 36.73
C ALA A 524 43.74 2.67 35.47
N ALA A 525 43.95 3.90 34.98
CA ALA A 525 44.69 4.18 33.74
C ALA A 525 46.11 3.58 33.69
N SER A 526 46.72 3.29 34.84
CA SER A 526 48.04 2.65 34.91
C SER A 526 48.01 1.12 34.86
N ALA A 527 46.83 0.48 34.83
CA ALA A 527 46.67 -0.97 34.85
C ALA A 527 47.36 -1.62 33.63
N THR A 528 47.95 -2.79 33.86
CA THR A 528 48.61 -3.60 32.82
C THR A 528 48.15 -5.05 32.87
N GLY A 529 47.51 -5.47 33.97
CA GLY A 529 47.01 -6.83 34.15
C GLY A 529 48.17 -7.84 34.13
N GLY A 530 48.02 -8.89 33.33
CA GLY A 530 49.07 -9.88 33.06
C GLY A 530 50.22 -9.38 32.19
N GLY A 531 50.19 -8.12 31.75
CA GLY A 531 51.26 -7.49 30.98
C GLY A 531 51.55 -8.23 29.68
N SER A 532 52.82 -8.61 29.49
CA SER A 532 53.30 -9.34 28.31
C SER A 532 53.30 -10.86 28.48
N ALA A 533 52.64 -11.41 29.51
CA ALA A 533 52.52 -12.86 29.67
C ALA A 533 51.83 -13.48 28.44
N ALA A 534 52.28 -14.67 28.05
CA ALA A 534 51.64 -15.39 26.94
C ALA A 534 50.19 -15.73 27.30
N ALA A 535 49.29 -15.54 26.33
CA ALA A 535 47.87 -15.85 26.53
C ALA A 535 47.67 -17.37 26.64
N VAL A 536 46.95 -17.79 27.67
CA VAL A 536 46.52 -19.18 27.90
C VAL A 536 45.01 -19.25 27.70
N THR A 537 44.56 -20.07 26.75
CA THR A 537 43.13 -20.32 26.55
C THR A 537 42.64 -21.38 27.54
N VAL A 538 41.57 -21.08 28.27
CA VAL A 538 40.93 -21.99 29.23
C VAL A 538 39.52 -22.32 28.77
N THR A 539 39.19 -23.60 28.76
CA THR A 539 37.89 -24.15 28.36
C THR A 539 37.18 -24.88 29.50
N THR A 540 37.81 -24.97 30.67
CA THR A 540 37.24 -25.58 31.87
C THR A 540 37.37 -24.65 33.08
N ALA A 541 36.44 -24.76 34.04
CA ALA A 541 36.49 -23.98 35.27
C ALA A 541 37.70 -24.32 36.15
N ALA A 542 38.21 -25.56 36.09
CA ALA A 542 39.39 -26.00 36.83
C ALA A 542 40.67 -25.33 36.29
N ASP A 543 40.83 -25.27 34.97
CA ASP A 543 41.97 -24.58 34.34
C ASP A 543 41.92 -23.08 34.62
N PHE A 544 40.73 -22.48 34.48
CA PHE A 544 40.51 -21.08 34.82
C PHE A 544 40.93 -20.76 36.26
N LYS A 545 40.42 -21.54 37.24
CA LYS A 545 40.75 -21.36 38.66
C LYS A 545 42.25 -21.47 38.91
N THR A 546 42.91 -22.46 38.30
CA THR A 546 44.36 -22.66 38.42
C THR A 546 45.14 -21.44 37.95
N GLN A 547 44.78 -20.88 36.79
CA GLN A 547 45.45 -19.69 36.26
C GLN A 547 45.15 -18.42 37.08
N ALA A 548 43.90 -18.22 37.50
CA ALA A 548 43.47 -17.04 38.24
C ALA A 548 44.08 -16.95 39.65
N GLU A 549 44.25 -18.10 40.32
CA GLU A 549 44.79 -18.19 41.68
C GLU A 549 46.31 -18.31 41.75
N SER A 550 46.96 -18.50 40.60
CA SER A 550 48.43 -18.50 40.50
C SER A 550 49.01 -17.13 40.87
N THR A 551 50.15 -17.12 41.53
CA THR A 551 50.91 -15.89 41.82
C THR A 551 51.69 -15.37 40.61
N ALA A 552 51.83 -16.16 39.54
CA ALA A 552 52.52 -15.75 38.32
C ALA A 552 51.65 -14.83 37.46
N ASP A 553 52.24 -13.84 36.79
CA ASP A 553 51.54 -12.97 35.86
C ASP A 553 50.89 -13.79 34.73
N ALA A 554 49.63 -13.51 34.38
CA ALA A 554 48.92 -14.32 33.39
C ALA A 554 47.91 -13.52 32.56
N VAL A 555 47.85 -13.84 31.26
CA VAL A 555 46.75 -13.47 30.36
C VAL A 555 45.89 -14.71 30.13
N ILE A 556 44.68 -14.71 30.69
CA ILE A 556 43.75 -15.84 30.74
C ILE A 556 42.63 -15.56 29.73
N THR A 557 42.57 -16.34 28.66
CA THR A 557 41.54 -16.23 27.61
C THR A 557 40.46 -17.28 27.84
N VAL A 558 39.26 -16.86 28.22
CA VAL A 558 38.12 -17.72 28.52
C VAL A 558 37.39 -18.07 27.22
N GLN A 559 37.16 -19.35 26.98
CA GLN A 559 36.36 -19.84 25.85
C GLN A 559 35.16 -20.64 26.35
N GLY A 560 33.98 -20.31 25.83
CA GLY A 560 32.72 -20.94 26.19
C GLY A 560 32.20 -20.51 27.56
N THR A 561 31.29 -21.31 28.12
CA THR A 561 30.64 -21.05 29.41
C THR A 561 31.27 -21.91 30.51
N LEU A 562 31.88 -21.28 31.51
CA LEU A 562 32.53 -21.96 32.63
C LEU A 562 31.74 -21.73 33.93
N THR A 563 31.20 -22.80 34.49
CA THR A 563 30.57 -22.77 35.82
C THR A 563 31.62 -22.99 36.90
N LEU A 564 31.85 -21.98 37.72
CA LEU A 564 32.85 -21.99 38.78
C LEU A 564 32.33 -22.82 39.98
N PRO A 565 33.10 -23.78 40.50
CA PRO A 565 32.65 -24.68 41.57
C PRO A 565 32.55 -23.98 42.94
N ALA A 566 33.21 -22.84 43.10
CA ALA A 566 33.20 -21.97 44.27
C ALA A 566 33.66 -20.55 43.85
N LYS A 567 33.76 -19.62 44.79
CA LYS A 567 34.46 -18.34 44.56
C LYS A 567 35.89 -18.61 44.06
N VAL A 568 36.33 -17.87 43.04
CA VAL A 568 37.71 -17.93 42.54
C VAL A 568 38.48 -16.70 43.00
N SER A 569 39.58 -16.90 43.73
CA SER A 569 40.37 -15.81 44.30
C SER A 569 41.41 -15.30 43.30
N VAL A 570 41.07 -14.25 42.55
CA VAL A 570 41.96 -13.67 41.54
C VAL A 570 43.16 -13.00 42.22
N LYS A 571 44.38 -13.41 41.85
CA LYS A 571 45.63 -12.80 42.33
C LYS A 571 46.04 -11.57 41.51
N SER A 572 47.08 -10.88 41.96
CA SER A 572 47.64 -9.73 41.26
C SER A 572 48.16 -10.09 39.86
N ASN A 573 48.30 -9.06 39.02
CA ASN A 573 48.88 -9.15 37.67
C ASN A 573 48.15 -10.17 36.77
N LYS A 574 46.84 -10.01 36.66
CA LYS A 574 45.99 -10.87 35.82
C LYS A 574 45.30 -10.04 34.76
N THR A 575 45.30 -10.53 33.52
CA THR A 575 44.35 -10.14 32.50
C THR A 575 43.42 -11.31 32.28
N ILE A 576 42.14 -11.14 32.58
CA ILE A 576 41.11 -12.13 32.33
C ILE A 576 40.25 -11.60 31.19
N GLN A 577 40.23 -12.31 30.08
CA GLN A 577 39.57 -11.85 28.87
C GLN A 577 38.73 -12.95 28.22
N GLY A 578 37.58 -12.62 27.63
CA GLY A 578 36.84 -13.58 26.82
C GLY A 578 37.39 -13.68 25.41
N ILE A 579 37.25 -14.85 24.80
CA ILE A 579 37.67 -15.08 23.41
C ILE A 579 36.70 -14.42 22.39
N ASP A 580 35.43 -14.32 22.75
CA ASP A 580 34.33 -13.80 21.92
C ASP A 580 33.15 -13.31 22.77
N GLY A 581 32.04 -12.95 22.12
CA GLY A 581 30.81 -12.49 22.76
C GLY A 581 30.06 -13.54 23.60
N GLU A 582 30.45 -14.81 23.55
CA GLU A 582 29.81 -15.90 24.30
C GLU A 582 30.62 -16.34 25.53
N ALA A 583 31.89 -15.94 25.63
CA ALA A 583 32.76 -16.26 26.77
C ALA A 583 32.11 -15.83 28.10
N THR A 584 31.74 -16.82 28.92
CA THR A 584 30.89 -16.63 30.09
C THR A 584 31.50 -17.29 31.33
N LEU A 585 31.52 -16.57 32.44
CA LEU A 585 31.83 -17.09 33.76
C LEU A 585 30.55 -17.08 34.61
N ILE A 586 30.16 -18.26 35.11
CA ILE A 586 29.05 -18.43 36.05
C ILE A 586 29.64 -18.66 37.44
N GLY A 587 29.54 -17.67 38.32
CA GLY A 587 30.08 -17.69 39.68
C GLY A 587 30.70 -16.37 40.09
N ASN A 588 31.50 -16.38 41.16
CA ASN A 588 32.09 -15.18 41.75
C ASN A 588 33.59 -15.09 41.50
N LEU A 589 34.05 -13.93 41.01
CA LEU A 589 35.46 -13.55 41.03
C LEU A 589 35.73 -12.67 42.24
N GLU A 590 36.66 -13.09 43.10
CA GLU A 590 37.02 -12.37 44.32
C GLU A 590 38.43 -11.77 44.20
N LEU A 591 38.51 -10.45 44.27
CA LEU A 591 39.75 -9.69 44.36
C LEU A 591 39.88 -9.19 45.79
N ALA A 592 40.62 -9.94 46.60
CA ALA A 592 40.79 -9.68 48.03
C ALA A 592 41.79 -8.54 48.31
N SER A 593 41.88 -8.13 49.58
CA SER A 593 42.73 -7.01 49.99
C SER A 593 44.20 -7.31 49.69
N GLY A 594 44.90 -6.31 49.14
CA GLY A 594 46.30 -6.44 48.71
C GLY A 594 46.49 -6.97 47.29
N VAL A 595 45.42 -7.44 46.62
CA VAL A 595 45.46 -7.73 45.18
C VAL A 595 45.59 -6.41 44.42
N SER A 596 46.44 -6.37 43.40
CA SER A 596 46.61 -5.19 42.56
C SER A 596 46.87 -5.53 41.09
N ASN A 597 46.62 -4.58 40.19
CA ASN A 597 46.94 -4.67 38.77
C ASN A 597 46.19 -5.82 38.07
N VAL A 598 44.86 -5.74 38.06
CA VAL A 598 43.98 -6.74 37.43
C VAL A 598 43.16 -6.10 36.32
N VAL A 599 43.10 -6.74 35.16
CA VAL A 599 42.25 -6.38 34.02
C VAL A 599 41.23 -7.49 33.80
N ILE A 600 39.96 -7.13 33.67
CA ILE A 600 38.86 -8.05 33.34
C ILE A 600 38.12 -7.46 32.15
N ARG A 601 38.04 -8.18 31.02
CA ARG A 601 37.43 -7.61 29.82
C ARG A 601 36.74 -8.58 28.89
N GLY A 602 35.76 -8.10 28.13
CA GLY A 602 35.13 -8.89 27.06
C GLY A 602 34.53 -10.19 27.59
N LEU A 603 33.79 -10.14 28.70
CA LEU A 603 33.24 -11.32 29.37
C LEU A 603 31.78 -11.13 29.71
N ASN A 604 31.05 -12.24 29.69
CA ASN A 604 29.75 -12.34 30.33
C ASN A 604 29.95 -12.87 31.75
N ILE A 605 29.42 -12.18 32.77
CA ILE A 605 29.54 -12.58 34.17
C ILE A 605 28.16 -12.67 34.80
N THR A 606 27.85 -13.82 35.39
CA THR A 606 26.60 -14.06 36.09
C THR A 606 26.81 -14.94 37.32
N ASN A 607 26.00 -14.78 38.36
CA ASN A 607 26.06 -15.63 39.55
C ASN A 607 24.69 -15.75 40.24
N PRO A 608 23.87 -16.73 39.85
CA PRO A 608 22.55 -16.95 40.46
C PRO A 608 22.59 -17.30 41.97
N ALA A 609 23.76 -17.44 42.58
CA ALA A 609 23.96 -17.78 43.99
C ALA A 609 24.74 -16.70 44.79
N GLY A 610 25.03 -15.53 44.21
CA GLY A 610 25.66 -14.43 44.94
C GLY A 610 26.08 -13.28 44.05
N ASN A 611 27.25 -12.68 44.35
CA ASN A 611 27.80 -11.56 43.58
C ASN A 611 28.53 -12.03 42.32
N GLY A 612 28.49 -11.25 41.24
CA GLY A 612 29.28 -11.51 40.02
C GLY A 612 30.78 -11.29 40.28
N ILE A 613 31.19 -10.05 40.56
CA ILE A 613 32.55 -9.72 41.00
C ILE A 613 32.52 -9.08 42.39
N THR A 614 33.47 -9.45 43.23
CA THR A 614 33.69 -8.83 44.54
C THR A 614 35.12 -8.31 44.64
N ILE A 615 35.26 -6.99 44.76
CA ILE A 615 36.52 -6.29 44.96
C ILE A 615 36.53 -5.75 46.40
N THR A 616 37.42 -6.25 47.24
CA THR A 616 37.48 -5.86 48.65
C THR A 616 38.90 -5.43 49.02
N GLY A 617 39.16 -4.12 49.05
CA GLY A 617 40.47 -3.57 49.39
C GLY A 617 41.59 -3.86 48.37
N ALA A 618 41.24 -4.32 47.16
CA ALA A 618 42.17 -4.45 46.05
C ALA A 618 42.38 -3.09 45.35
N SER A 619 43.45 -2.95 44.57
CA SER A 619 43.73 -1.70 43.87
C SER A 619 44.07 -1.87 42.39
N LYS A 620 43.97 -0.79 41.60
CA LYS A 620 44.40 -0.79 40.19
C LYS A 620 43.68 -1.90 39.39
N VAL A 621 42.35 -1.85 39.42
CA VAL A 621 41.48 -2.83 38.75
C VAL A 621 40.75 -2.17 37.60
N TYR A 622 40.91 -2.70 36.39
CA TYR A 622 40.26 -2.21 35.19
C TYR A 622 39.27 -3.26 34.66
N ILE A 623 37.99 -2.89 34.58
CA ILE A 623 36.91 -3.71 34.06
C ILE A 623 36.41 -3.05 32.77
N ASN A 624 36.42 -3.75 31.65
CA ASN A 624 36.08 -3.15 30.35
C ASN A 624 35.29 -4.09 29.43
N HIS A 625 34.20 -3.64 28.80
CA HIS A 625 33.39 -4.49 27.92
C HIS A 625 32.91 -5.79 28.59
N VAL A 626 32.48 -5.71 29.85
CA VAL A 626 31.89 -6.84 30.55
C VAL A 626 30.37 -6.69 30.59
N SER A 627 29.64 -7.76 30.26
CA SER A 627 28.19 -7.84 30.47
C SER A 627 27.92 -8.58 31.77
N PHE A 628 27.40 -7.87 32.77
CA PHE A 628 27.00 -8.42 34.05
C PHE A 628 25.49 -8.66 34.08
N TYR A 629 25.07 -9.86 34.49
CA TYR A 629 23.65 -10.17 34.57
C TYR A 629 23.26 -11.22 35.61
N ASN A 630 22.00 -11.17 36.05
CA ASN A 630 21.34 -12.22 36.84
C ASN A 630 22.14 -12.73 38.06
N CYS A 631 22.75 -11.81 38.81
CA CYS A 631 23.36 -12.15 40.09
C CYS A 631 22.32 -12.09 41.22
N SER A 632 22.33 -13.02 42.17
CA SER A 632 21.28 -13.01 43.22
C SER A 632 21.45 -11.91 44.27
N ASP A 633 22.60 -11.23 44.29
CA ASP A 633 22.84 -10.04 45.10
C ASP A 633 23.35 -8.89 44.22
N THR A 634 24.62 -8.48 44.30
CA THR A 634 25.16 -7.42 43.42
C THR A 634 25.80 -7.99 42.16
N LEU A 635 25.63 -7.32 41.03
CA LEU A 635 26.40 -7.62 39.82
C LEU A 635 27.91 -7.36 40.06
N LEU A 636 28.21 -6.25 40.74
CA LEU A 636 29.57 -5.85 41.12
C LEU A 636 29.58 -5.18 42.51
N ALA A 637 30.43 -5.66 43.42
CA ALA A 637 30.68 -5.04 44.70
C ALA A 637 32.13 -4.52 44.79
N ILE A 638 32.29 -3.25 45.15
CA ILE A 638 33.58 -2.57 45.36
C ILE A 638 33.59 -2.04 46.80
N THR A 639 34.38 -2.63 47.68
CA THR A 639 34.28 -2.44 49.13
C THR A 639 35.67 -2.46 49.80
N GLY A 640 35.71 -2.23 51.12
CA GLY A 640 36.89 -2.48 51.94
C GLY A 640 38.05 -1.52 51.67
N GLY A 641 37.77 -0.34 51.15
CA GLY A 641 38.79 0.63 50.72
C GLY A 641 39.48 0.25 49.41
N ALA A 642 38.79 -0.43 48.49
CA ALA A 642 39.33 -0.66 47.15
C ALA A 642 39.64 0.69 46.47
N ASP A 643 40.78 0.78 45.80
CA ASP A 643 41.32 2.05 45.30
C ASP A 643 41.80 1.95 43.86
N ASN A 644 41.63 3.02 43.09
CA ASN A 644 41.96 3.05 41.68
C ASN A 644 41.25 1.96 40.84
N VAL A 645 39.92 1.92 40.94
CA VAL A 645 39.07 1.03 40.15
C VAL A 645 38.47 1.81 38.99
N THR A 646 38.39 1.21 37.80
CA THR A 646 37.66 1.78 36.67
C THR A 646 36.84 0.70 35.99
N VAL A 647 35.58 1.02 35.75
CA VAL A 647 34.63 0.18 35.02
C VAL A 647 34.19 0.97 33.81
N SER A 648 34.46 0.44 32.61
CA SER A 648 34.16 1.15 31.38
C SER A 648 33.50 0.28 30.34
N TRP A 649 32.69 0.89 29.47
CA TRP A 649 32.02 0.21 28.35
C TRP A 649 31.32 -1.10 28.74
N SER A 650 30.87 -1.23 29.98
CA SER A 650 30.29 -2.45 30.52
C SER A 650 28.77 -2.32 30.60
N GLU A 651 28.08 -3.44 30.48
CA GLU A 651 26.62 -3.50 30.57
C GLU A 651 26.20 -4.20 31.86
N PHE A 652 25.14 -3.71 32.49
CA PHE A 652 24.52 -4.26 33.68
C PHE A 652 23.03 -4.46 33.42
N TYR A 653 22.53 -5.68 33.58
CA TYR A 653 21.11 -5.97 33.33
C TYR A 653 20.60 -7.20 34.08
N TYR A 654 19.28 -7.36 34.10
CA TYR A 654 18.63 -8.58 34.54
C TYR A 654 17.62 -9.02 33.47
N THR A 655 17.44 -10.32 33.30
CA THR A 655 16.47 -10.85 32.32
C THR A 655 15.04 -10.83 32.85
N ALA A 656 14.87 -10.67 34.16
CA ALA A 656 13.58 -10.56 34.82
C ALA A 656 13.66 -9.53 35.95
N LEU A 657 12.59 -8.76 36.12
CA LEU A 657 12.52 -7.76 37.17
C LEU A 657 12.24 -8.38 38.54
N ALA A 658 13.05 -8.01 39.54
CA ALA A 658 12.80 -8.30 40.95
C ALA A 658 13.31 -7.15 41.83
N ALA A 659 12.67 -6.95 43.00
CA ALA A 659 13.05 -5.89 43.95
C ALA A 659 14.49 -6.03 44.47
N GLY A 660 15.06 -7.25 44.44
CA GLY A 660 16.43 -7.55 44.84
C GLY A 660 17.49 -7.33 43.77
N ASN A 661 17.13 -6.87 42.56
CA ASN A 661 18.07 -6.68 41.46
C ASN A 661 18.99 -5.48 41.71
N LYS A 662 20.16 -5.72 42.32
CA LYS A 662 21.16 -4.70 42.63
C LYS A 662 22.26 -4.74 41.58
N ALA A 663 22.62 -3.59 41.00
CA ALA A 663 23.73 -3.53 40.05
C ALA A 663 25.08 -3.40 40.76
N VAL A 664 25.45 -2.19 41.19
CA VAL A 664 26.81 -1.86 41.64
C VAL A 664 26.84 -1.18 43.01
N LEU A 665 27.51 -1.81 43.97
CA LEU A 665 27.77 -1.24 45.30
C LEU A 665 29.20 -0.69 45.40
N VAL A 666 29.36 0.55 45.85
CA VAL A 666 30.65 1.20 46.13
C VAL A 666 30.72 1.61 47.60
N GLY A 667 31.39 0.80 48.42
CA GLY A 667 31.41 0.96 49.87
C GLY A 667 30.13 0.41 50.51
N ALA A 668 30.28 -0.57 51.39
CA ALA A 668 29.17 -1.21 52.10
C ALA A 668 28.78 -0.43 53.36
N THR A 669 27.67 -0.82 54.00
CA THR A 669 27.32 -0.32 55.34
C THR A 669 28.47 -0.52 56.32
N GLY A 670 28.86 0.54 57.03
CA GLY A 670 30.01 0.51 57.95
C GLY A 670 31.37 0.69 57.27
N GLU A 671 31.42 1.01 55.97
CA GLU A 671 32.64 1.43 55.30
C GLU A 671 33.24 2.65 56.01
N THR A 672 34.57 2.69 56.10
CA THR A 672 35.30 3.80 56.71
C THR A 672 36.49 4.25 55.87
N LYS A 673 36.82 3.49 54.81
CA LYS A 673 37.99 3.75 53.97
C LYS A 673 37.52 4.44 52.69
N PRO A 674 38.24 5.48 52.23
CA PRO A 674 37.93 6.12 50.96
C PRO A 674 38.15 5.13 49.81
N LEU A 675 37.27 5.19 48.81
CA LEU A 675 37.41 4.43 47.56
C LEU A 675 37.57 5.41 46.40
N SER A 676 38.32 5.06 45.35
CA SER A 676 38.43 5.89 44.13
C SER A 676 38.00 5.06 42.93
N VAL A 677 36.86 5.43 42.33
CA VAL A 677 36.20 4.64 41.30
C VAL A 677 35.80 5.51 40.11
N THR A 678 36.05 5.02 38.89
CA THR A 678 35.55 5.61 37.65
C THR A 678 34.51 4.70 37.03
N PHE A 679 33.39 5.28 36.59
CA PHE A 679 32.44 4.64 35.68
C PHE A 679 32.33 5.46 34.40
N ASP A 680 32.76 4.91 33.26
CA ASP A 680 32.66 5.60 31.98
C ASP A 680 32.03 4.76 30.87
N HIS A 681 31.15 5.34 30.08
CA HIS A 681 30.54 4.67 28.92
C HIS A 681 29.80 3.35 29.26
N ASN A 682 29.33 3.18 30.49
CA ASN A 682 28.60 1.98 30.90
C ASN A 682 27.11 2.10 30.57
N TRP A 683 26.47 0.95 30.42
CA TRP A 683 25.03 0.82 30.24
C TRP A 683 24.39 0.11 31.43
N TRP A 684 23.62 0.83 32.22
CA TRP A 684 22.65 0.24 33.13
C TRP A 684 21.32 0.08 32.39
N SER A 685 21.06 -1.13 31.91
CA SER A 685 19.95 -1.44 31.00
C SER A 685 18.75 -2.03 31.76
N ASP A 686 18.28 -3.19 31.33
CA ASP A 686 16.96 -3.69 31.69
C ASP A 686 16.90 -4.28 33.11
N ASN A 687 15.76 -4.06 33.76
CA ASN A 687 15.33 -4.74 34.98
C ASN A 687 16.25 -4.58 36.21
N ILE A 688 17.14 -3.59 36.26
CA ILE A 688 17.82 -3.24 37.51
C ILE A 688 16.79 -2.58 38.44
N ALA A 689 16.86 -2.82 39.75
CA ALA A 689 15.99 -2.13 40.70
C ALA A 689 16.69 -0.93 41.35
N THR A 690 17.93 -1.16 41.80
CA THR A 690 18.70 -0.21 42.63
C THR A 690 20.22 -0.32 42.36
N HIS A 691 21.02 0.50 43.05
CA HIS A 691 22.48 0.47 43.03
C HIS A 691 23.11 0.83 41.67
N MET A 692 22.84 2.02 41.11
CA MET A 692 23.39 2.43 39.81
C MET A 692 24.32 3.67 39.84
N PRO A 693 25.49 3.64 40.49
CA PRO A 693 25.84 2.84 41.66
C PRO A 693 25.19 3.42 42.93
N GLU A 694 25.20 2.62 43.99
CA GLU A 694 25.03 3.11 45.36
C GLU A 694 26.41 3.31 45.99
N THR A 695 26.68 4.46 46.63
CA THR A 695 28.03 4.80 47.11
C THR A 695 28.09 5.36 48.53
N THR A 696 29.02 4.83 49.33
CA THR A 696 29.41 5.29 50.67
C THR A 696 30.94 5.43 50.72
N TYR A 697 31.48 6.54 51.23
CA TYR A 697 32.93 6.87 51.22
C TYR A 697 33.63 6.90 49.85
N GLY A 698 32.93 6.60 48.76
CA GLY A 698 33.51 6.59 47.41
C GLY A 698 33.72 8.00 46.85
N ARG A 699 34.91 8.26 46.30
CA ARG A 699 35.21 9.33 45.33
C ARG A 699 34.95 8.78 43.94
N VAL A 700 33.73 8.97 43.47
CA VAL A 700 33.23 8.38 42.24
C VAL A 700 33.22 9.44 41.14
N HIS A 701 33.91 9.17 40.03
CA HIS A 701 33.78 9.95 38.80
C HIS A 701 32.97 9.14 37.79
N MET A 702 31.85 9.68 37.33
CA MET A 702 30.96 9.01 36.38
C MET A 702 30.70 9.87 35.18
N TYR A 703 31.02 9.40 33.98
CA TYR A 703 30.75 10.16 32.77
C TYR A 703 30.29 9.35 31.57
N ASN A 704 29.44 9.97 30.74
CA ASN A 704 28.87 9.37 29.53
C ASN A 704 28.26 7.97 29.69
N ASN A 705 27.67 7.70 30.85
CA ASN A 705 26.95 6.46 31.05
C ASN A 705 25.48 6.59 30.65
N LEU A 706 24.90 5.49 30.21
CA LEU A 706 23.49 5.36 29.86
C LEU A 706 22.75 4.58 30.94
N PHE A 707 21.69 5.17 31.47
CA PHE A 707 20.73 4.55 32.37
C PHE A 707 19.38 4.54 31.65
N ARG A 708 18.95 3.38 31.16
CA ARG A 708 17.76 3.29 30.32
C ARG A 708 16.96 2.05 30.63
N THR A 709 15.66 2.24 30.89
CA THR A 709 14.65 1.19 30.76
C THR A 709 13.91 1.32 29.43
N GLU A 710 13.34 0.22 28.94
CA GLU A 710 12.31 0.32 27.91
C GLU A 710 11.07 1.05 28.44
N ALA A 711 10.57 2.00 27.65
CA ALA A 711 9.39 2.78 27.99
C ALA A 711 8.17 1.86 28.15
N GLY A 712 7.47 1.94 29.28
CA GLY A 712 6.28 1.12 29.58
C GLY A 712 6.53 -0.12 30.44
N THR A 713 7.77 -0.38 30.85
CA THR A 713 8.09 -1.46 31.79
C THR A 713 7.68 -1.03 33.22
N PRO A 714 6.72 -1.71 33.90
CA PRO A 714 6.01 -1.13 35.05
C PRO A 714 6.84 -0.83 36.31
N MET A 715 8.04 -1.39 36.46
CA MET A 715 8.80 -1.30 37.72
C MET A 715 10.34 -1.45 37.56
N GLY A 716 10.90 -1.33 36.35
CA GLY A 716 12.36 -1.33 36.15
C GLY A 716 12.97 0.02 36.53
N ASN A 717 14.10 0.01 37.26
CA ASN A 717 14.91 1.16 37.65
C ASN A 717 14.22 2.16 38.61
N THR A 718 13.90 1.68 39.83
CA THR A 718 13.33 2.51 40.90
C THR A 718 14.31 3.58 41.41
N THR A 719 15.56 3.21 41.70
CA THR A 719 16.58 4.15 42.20
C THR A 719 17.84 4.02 41.36
N GLY A 720 18.21 5.10 40.68
CA GLY A 720 19.42 5.24 39.88
C GLY A 720 20.67 5.33 40.75
N THR A 721 21.36 6.46 40.63
CA THR A 721 22.54 6.76 41.45
C THR A 721 22.11 7.22 42.83
N LEU A 722 22.65 6.60 43.88
CA LEU A 722 22.40 6.97 45.27
C LEU A 722 23.71 7.25 46.01
N VAL A 723 23.78 8.43 46.63
CA VAL A 723 24.97 8.91 47.35
C VAL A 723 24.69 9.04 48.84
N HIS A 724 25.44 8.26 49.64
CA HIS A 724 25.38 8.22 51.11
C HIS A 724 26.51 9.03 51.77
N ALA A 725 26.67 8.84 53.09
CA ALA A 725 27.62 9.57 53.92
C ALA A 725 29.06 9.45 53.40
N ASN A 726 29.78 10.58 53.43
CA ASN A 726 31.20 10.70 53.09
C ASN A 726 31.57 10.37 51.64
N ALA A 727 30.60 10.00 50.79
CA ALA A 727 30.84 9.83 49.38
C ALA A 727 30.88 11.18 48.65
N GLN A 728 31.67 11.25 47.59
CA GLN A 728 31.74 12.40 46.69
C GLN A 728 31.56 11.89 45.26
N LEU A 729 30.47 12.30 44.61
CA LEU A 729 30.16 11.94 43.24
C LEU A 729 30.40 13.15 42.32
N PHE A 730 31.20 12.95 41.28
CA PHE A 730 31.30 13.84 40.15
C PHE A 730 30.66 13.17 38.92
N SER A 731 29.52 13.68 38.49
CA SER A 731 28.71 13.15 37.39
C SER A 731 28.76 14.09 36.19
N GLU A 732 29.16 13.60 35.02
CA GLU A 732 29.28 14.41 33.80
C GLU A 732 28.65 13.74 32.56
N ARG A 733 27.72 14.43 31.90
CA ARG A 733 27.11 14.01 30.62
C ARG A 733 26.56 12.59 30.62
N ASN A 734 26.03 12.13 31.74
CA ASN A 734 25.29 10.90 31.83
C ASN A 734 23.86 11.10 31.31
N GLN A 735 23.23 10.04 30.81
CA GLN A 735 21.85 10.08 30.33
C GLN A 735 20.98 9.13 31.14
N TYR A 736 19.99 9.70 31.82
CA TYR A 736 18.96 8.97 32.56
C TYR A 736 17.64 9.04 31.79
N THR A 737 17.13 7.88 31.39
CA THR A 737 15.88 7.75 30.64
C THR A 737 14.96 6.78 31.36
N ALA A 738 13.75 7.24 31.69
CA ALA A 738 12.72 6.44 32.35
C ALA A 738 13.18 5.79 33.68
N ILE A 739 13.92 6.55 34.48
CA ILE A 739 14.36 6.17 35.83
C ILE A 739 13.52 6.94 36.85
N THR A 740 12.93 6.26 37.84
CA THR A 740 12.03 6.88 38.82
C THR A 740 12.77 7.89 39.70
N ALA A 741 13.89 7.52 40.29
CA ALA A 741 14.74 8.40 41.09
C ALA A 741 16.19 8.37 40.53
N PRO A 742 16.50 9.16 39.48
CA PRO A 742 17.71 8.98 38.67
C PRO A 742 19.01 9.31 39.40
N LEU A 743 19.03 10.43 40.13
CA LEU A 743 20.17 10.86 40.93
C LEU A 743 19.65 11.38 42.26
N THR A 744 20.03 10.69 43.33
CA THR A 744 19.56 10.96 44.69
C THR A 744 20.71 11.04 45.67
N LYS A 745 20.46 11.78 46.75
CA LYS A 745 21.38 12.00 47.86
C LYS A 745 20.57 11.88 49.14
N GLU A 746 21.05 11.11 50.10
CA GLU A 746 20.37 10.94 51.39
C GLU A 746 20.47 12.23 52.23
N ALA A 747 19.33 12.75 52.71
CA ALA A 747 19.30 13.95 53.53
C ALA A 747 19.76 13.63 54.96
N ALA A 748 20.84 14.28 55.41
CA ALA A 748 21.56 14.14 56.69
C ALA A 748 22.78 13.18 56.70
N ALA A 749 23.11 12.55 55.58
CA ALA A 749 24.37 11.86 55.36
C ALA A 749 25.33 12.77 54.57
N ILE A 750 26.60 12.86 54.97
CA ILE A 750 27.63 13.83 54.51
C ILE A 750 28.07 13.66 53.02
N GLY A 751 27.24 13.06 52.18
CA GLY A 751 27.53 12.87 50.75
C GLY A 751 27.58 14.19 49.98
N LEU A 752 28.32 14.25 48.89
CA LEU A 752 28.45 15.44 48.03
C LEU A 752 28.28 15.04 46.57
N VAL A 753 27.47 15.78 45.81
CA VAL A 753 27.23 15.52 44.39
C VAL A 753 27.45 16.78 43.56
N ARG A 754 28.32 16.67 42.57
CA ARG A 754 28.51 17.63 41.49
C ARG A 754 28.03 17.00 40.18
N ALA A 755 27.07 17.61 39.49
CA ALA A 755 26.58 17.15 38.20
C ALA A 755 26.78 18.23 37.11
N ILE A 756 27.28 17.86 35.93
CA ILE A 756 27.50 18.77 34.79
C ILE A 756 27.04 18.12 33.48
N GLY A 757 26.03 18.70 32.84
CA GLY A 757 25.59 18.27 31.50
C GLY A 757 24.87 16.92 31.44
N ASP A 758 24.49 16.36 32.59
CA ASP A 758 23.62 15.19 32.67
C ASP A 758 22.24 15.50 32.08
N SER A 759 21.61 14.49 31.47
CA SER A 759 20.25 14.60 30.93
C SER A 759 19.29 13.66 31.64
N TYR A 760 18.07 14.12 31.86
CA TYR A 760 17.02 13.41 32.58
C TYR A 760 15.74 13.45 31.76
N THR A 761 15.35 12.31 31.17
CA THR A 761 14.18 12.20 30.30
C THR A 761 13.17 11.21 30.90
N ALA A 762 11.89 11.59 30.95
CA ALA A 762 10.81 10.74 31.47
C ALA A 762 11.04 10.22 32.91
N ALA A 763 11.67 11.01 33.79
CA ALA A 763 11.77 10.71 35.22
C ALA A 763 10.44 11.05 35.92
N THR A 764 9.93 10.14 36.76
CA THR A 764 8.55 10.18 37.30
C THR A 764 8.44 10.13 38.83
N GLY A 765 9.55 9.91 39.55
CA GLY A 765 9.58 9.76 41.02
C GLY A 765 10.13 10.96 41.77
N THR A 766 11.11 10.74 42.65
CA THR A 766 11.74 11.80 43.45
C THR A 766 12.41 12.83 42.55
N ALA A 767 12.32 14.11 42.93
CA ALA A 767 13.01 15.19 42.26
C ALA A 767 14.53 14.88 42.17
N VAL A 768 15.07 15.05 40.97
CA VAL A 768 16.49 14.89 40.69
C VAL A 768 17.29 15.83 41.58
N TYR A 769 18.30 15.31 42.30
CA TYR A 769 19.21 16.19 43.02
C TYR A 769 20.03 17.02 42.02
N ALA A 770 20.05 18.35 42.19
CA ALA A 770 20.61 19.27 41.21
C ALA A 770 22.14 19.17 41.02
N GLY A 771 22.85 18.48 41.92
CA GLY A 771 24.30 18.29 41.80
C GLY A 771 25.10 19.58 42.00
N THR A 772 24.67 20.44 42.93
CA THR A 772 25.29 21.75 43.19
C THR A 772 26.26 21.76 44.37
N ASP A 773 26.54 20.62 45.01
CA ASP A 773 27.52 20.52 46.10
C ASP A 773 28.97 20.74 45.65
N PHE A 774 29.74 21.47 46.46
CA PHE A 774 31.19 21.55 46.28
C PHE A 774 31.87 20.21 46.61
N ILE A 775 32.52 19.59 45.63
CA ILE A 775 33.36 18.41 45.84
C ILE A 775 34.83 18.81 45.97
N THR A 776 35.59 18.02 46.73
CA THR A 776 36.98 18.34 47.09
C THR A 776 38.02 17.71 46.17
N PHE A 777 37.62 16.80 45.28
CA PHE A 777 38.52 16.12 44.35
C PHE A 777 38.26 16.53 42.90
N ALA A 778 39.33 16.56 42.10
CA ALA A 778 39.26 16.55 40.64
C ALA A 778 39.81 15.20 40.15
N PRO A 779 39.24 14.61 39.08
CA PRO A 779 39.78 13.38 38.51
C PRO A 779 41.27 13.56 38.15
N PRO A 780 42.20 12.72 38.65
CA PRO A 780 43.64 12.92 38.48
C PRO A 780 44.17 12.52 37.08
N TYR A 781 43.30 12.37 36.09
CA TYR A 781 43.59 11.88 34.74
C TYR A 781 42.87 12.75 33.71
N SER A 782 43.39 12.77 32.48
CA SER A 782 42.65 13.34 31.34
C SER A 782 41.59 12.35 30.86
N TYR A 783 40.45 12.87 30.40
CA TYR A 783 39.34 12.04 29.91
C TYR A 783 38.60 12.76 28.79
N GLN A 784 37.91 11.97 27.97
CA GLN A 784 37.13 12.43 26.84
C GLN A 784 35.64 12.27 27.14
N LEU A 785 34.87 13.29 26.79
CA LEU A 785 33.44 13.32 26.89
C LEU A 785 32.80 13.34 25.50
N ILE A 786 31.96 12.35 25.19
CA ILE A 786 31.08 12.43 24.02
C ILE A 786 29.92 13.41 24.28
N PRO A 787 29.27 13.95 23.23
CA PRO A 787 28.06 14.74 23.39
C PRO A 787 26.98 13.96 24.14
N THR A 788 26.27 14.58 25.10
CA THR A 788 25.21 13.92 25.86
C THR A 788 24.12 13.33 24.95
N THR A 789 23.88 13.94 23.78
CA THR A 789 22.92 13.47 22.77
C THR A 789 23.33 12.18 22.05
N SER A 790 24.62 11.86 22.04
CA SER A 790 25.15 10.64 21.39
C SER A 790 25.23 9.45 22.35
N VAL A 791 25.19 9.71 23.67
CA VAL A 791 25.33 8.69 24.73
C VAL A 791 24.39 7.51 24.49
N ALA A 792 23.09 7.72 24.29
CA ALA A 792 22.17 6.60 24.06
C ALA A 792 22.57 5.71 22.88
N ALA A 793 22.95 6.29 21.74
CA ALA A 793 23.27 5.55 20.52
C ALA A 793 24.61 4.82 20.64
N ASP A 794 25.66 5.52 21.09
CA ASP A 794 27.02 4.99 21.11
C ASP A 794 27.18 3.89 22.17
N ILE A 795 26.59 4.11 23.35
CA ILE A 795 26.68 3.18 24.48
C ILE A 795 25.87 1.91 24.20
N SER A 796 24.62 2.03 23.75
CA SER A 796 23.78 0.85 23.48
C SER A 796 24.30 -0.02 22.32
N ALA A 797 25.11 0.53 21.42
CA ALA A 797 25.73 -0.22 20.33
C ALA A 797 26.99 -0.99 20.75
N SER A 798 27.67 -0.58 21.83
CA SER A 798 29.05 -0.99 22.08
C SER A 798 29.33 -1.50 23.50
N ALA A 799 28.53 -1.11 24.49
CA ALA A 799 28.72 -1.55 25.88
C ALA A 799 28.48 -3.07 26.02
N GLY A 800 29.15 -3.67 27.01
CA GLY A 800 29.09 -5.09 27.27
C GLY A 800 30.04 -5.93 26.40
N ASN A 801 29.93 -7.25 26.52
CA ASN A 801 30.74 -8.20 25.78
C ASN A 801 30.15 -8.43 24.39
N THR A 802 30.66 -7.71 23.40
CA THR A 802 30.16 -7.83 22.01
C THR A 802 31.01 -8.76 21.15
N ALA A 803 32.28 -9.02 21.52
CA ALA A 803 33.27 -9.74 20.72
C ALA A 803 34.48 -10.22 21.56
N GLY A 804 34.32 -10.44 22.86
CA GLY A 804 35.41 -10.80 23.75
C GLY A 804 36.47 -9.71 23.85
N ALA A 805 37.75 -10.09 23.97
CA ALA A 805 38.88 -9.15 23.91
C ALA A 805 39.07 -8.50 22.52
N SER A 806 38.36 -8.97 21.49
CA SER A 806 38.31 -8.31 20.18
C SER A 806 37.28 -7.19 20.10
N THR A 807 36.51 -6.94 21.16
CA THR A 807 35.61 -5.77 21.19
C THR A 807 36.41 -4.47 21.03
N THR A 808 35.97 -3.66 20.09
CA THR A 808 36.57 -2.36 19.77
C THR A 808 36.07 -1.30 20.73
N THR A 809 36.99 -0.68 21.46
CA THR A 809 36.72 0.57 22.18
C THR A 809 37.10 1.74 21.28
N PRO A 810 36.26 2.79 21.16
CA PRO A 810 36.64 4.01 20.46
C PRO A 810 37.97 4.55 20.99
N ALA A 811 38.90 4.85 20.08
CA ALA A 811 40.19 5.41 20.46
C ALA A 811 40.00 6.83 21.03
N PRO A 812 40.74 7.22 22.09
CA PRO A 812 40.72 8.59 22.55
C PRO A 812 41.14 9.56 21.43
N VAL A 813 40.45 10.68 21.29
CA VAL A 813 40.74 11.73 20.29
C VAL A 813 41.94 12.60 20.66
N GLY A 814 42.52 12.37 21.83
CA GLY A 814 43.75 12.97 22.33
C GLY A 814 43.71 13.18 23.84
N THR A 815 44.69 13.91 24.37
CA THR A 815 44.75 14.27 25.79
C THR A 815 44.94 15.77 25.98
N ALA A 816 44.52 16.26 27.14
CA ALA A 816 44.77 17.64 27.56
C ALA A 816 45.47 17.68 28.92
N SER A 817 46.25 18.74 29.14
CA SER A 817 46.89 19.07 30.41
C SER A 817 46.83 20.59 30.61
N VAL A 818 47.06 21.03 31.84
CA VAL A 818 47.16 22.46 32.18
C VAL A 818 48.54 22.72 32.74
N THR A 819 49.18 23.78 32.25
CA THR A 819 50.38 24.35 32.86
C THR A 819 50.03 25.66 33.57
N SER A 820 50.86 26.07 34.52
CA SER A 820 50.71 27.36 35.19
C SER A 820 52.05 28.06 35.34
N THR A 821 52.02 29.39 35.37
CA THR A 821 53.19 30.23 35.69
C THR A 821 53.69 30.02 37.12
N ALA A 822 52.82 29.60 38.04
CA ALA A 822 53.20 29.29 39.42
C ALA A 822 52.17 28.34 40.07
N THR A 823 52.64 27.31 40.79
CA THR A 823 51.76 26.40 41.55
C THR A 823 51.54 26.84 43.00
N THR A 824 52.31 27.81 43.48
CA THR A 824 52.11 28.48 44.77
C THR A 824 52.23 29.98 44.57
N VAL A 825 51.23 30.73 45.00
CA VAL A 825 51.11 32.17 44.73
C VAL A 825 50.86 32.90 46.06
N PRO A 826 51.53 34.03 46.34
CA PRO A 826 51.20 34.85 47.52
C PRO A 826 49.74 35.31 47.49
N LEU A 827 49.11 35.46 48.67
CA LEU A 827 47.79 36.10 48.77
C LEU A 827 47.82 37.48 48.09
N GLY A 828 46.88 37.73 47.19
CA GLY A 828 46.82 38.93 46.35
C GLY A 828 47.67 38.90 45.07
N GLY A 829 48.53 37.88 44.90
CA GLY A 829 49.34 37.69 43.68
C GLY A 829 48.52 37.24 42.47
N SER A 830 49.17 37.08 41.31
CA SER A 830 48.52 36.61 40.08
C SER A 830 49.21 35.36 39.51
N PHE A 831 48.45 34.57 38.75
CA PHE A 831 48.96 33.44 37.99
C PHE A 831 48.16 33.26 36.70
N THR A 832 48.81 32.67 35.70
CA THR A 832 48.21 32.35 34.41
C THR A 832 48.25 30.84 34.21
N LEU A 833 47.12 30.30 33.79
CA LEU A 833 46.95 28.92 33.35
C LEU A 833 47.04 28.86 31.83
N SER A 834 47.57 27.78 31.28
CA SER A 834 47.62 27.54 29.84
C SER A 834 47.21 26.11 29.52
N ALA A 835 46.28 25.96 28.57
CA ALA A 835 45.83 24.68 28.08
C ALA A 835 46.88 24.11 27.12
N VAL A 836 47.28 22.86 27.34
CA VAL A 836 48.17 22.11 26.45
C VAL A 836 47.42 20.88 25.99
N THR A 837 47.29 20.72 24.67
CA THR A 837 46.67 19.56 24.05
C THR A 837 47.71 18.78 23.25
N THR A 838 47.67 17.46 23.33
CA THR A 838 48.65 16.57 22.70
C THR A 838 47.93 15.45 21.96
N GLY A 839 48.46 15.10 20.78
CA GLY A 839 47.93 14.00 19.98
C GLY A 839 46.50 14.20 19.50
N LEU A 840 46.01 15.45 19.43
CA LEU A 840 44.68 15.75 18.89
C LEU A 840 44.61 15.33 17.42
N ASN A 841 43.69 14.42 17.11
CA ASN A 841 43.36 14.07 15.73
C ASN A 841 42.24 14.96 15.15
N VAL A 842 41.60 15.79 15.98
CA VAL A 842 40.56 16.75 15.61
C VAL A 842 40.89 18.11 16.24
N ALA A 843 40.80 19.18 15.46
CA ALA A 843 41.06 20.53 15.95
C ALA A 843 39.97 20.98 16.96
N PRO A 844 40.31 21.88 17.90
CA PRO A 844 39.33 22.58 18.72
C PRO A 844 38.25 23.25 17.87
N ALA A 845 37.01 23.30 18.38
CA ALA A 845 35.89 23.89 17.67
C ALA A 845 36.16 25.37 17.36
N THR A 846 35.85 25.79 16.13
CA THR A 846 35.83 27.20 15.69
C THR A 846 34.59 27.40 14.82
N PRO A 847 33.85 28.53 14.93
CA PRO A 847 34.10 29.73 15.74
C PRO A 847 33.59 29.66 17.19
N VAL A 848 33.04 28.53 17.64
CA VAL A 848 32.58 28.38 19.04
C VAL A 848 33.78 28.43 19.98
N PRO A 849 33.80 29.28 21.01
CA PRO A 849 34.87 29.33 22.00
C PRO A 849 35.12 27.94 22.63
N PRO A 850 36.28 27.29 22.41
CA PRO A 850 36.44 25.88 22.75
C PRO A 850 36.91 25.61 24.18
N TYR A 851 37.41 26.62 24.92
CA TYR A 851 38.01 26.42 26.24
C TYR A 851 37.04 26.80 27.37
N GLN A 852 36.69 25.85 28.23
CA GLN A 852 35.98 26.08 29.49
C GLN A 852 36.89 25.73 30.66
N TRP A 853 37.40 26.77 31.32
CA TRP A 853 38.19 26.63 32.55
C TRP A 853 37.29 26.23 33.72
N ARG A 854 37.84 25.45 34.66
CA ARG A 854 37.13 24.98 35.84
C ARG A 854 38.04 25.03 37.07
N LEU A 855 37.47 25.35 38.22
CA LEU A 855 38.10 25.27 39.54
C LEU A 855 37.33 24.26 40.39
N ASN A 856 38.01 23.22 40.87
CA ASN A 856 37.43 22.12 41.64
C ASN A 856 36.16 21.56 40.96
N GLY A 857 36.27 21.31 39.65
CA GLY A 857 35.17 20.85 38.80
C GLY A 857 34.11 21.90 38.45
N THR A 858 34.12 23.08 39.08
CA THR A 858 33.12 24.14 38.82
C THR A 858 33.55 25.03 37.65
N PRO A 859 32.73 25.21 36.59
CA PRO A 859 33.05 26.11 35.48
C PRO A 859 33.34 27.54 35.94
N LEU A 860 34.41 28.13 35.39
CA LEU A 860 34.81 29.52 35.59
C LEU A 860 34.38 30.35 34.38
N GLY A 861 33.45 31.27 34.58
CA GLY A 861 32.95 32.15 33.50
C GLY A 861 32.31 31.38 32.35
N THR A 862 32.11 32.07 31.22
CA THR A 862 31.65 31.48 29.97
C THR A 862 32.82 30.89 29.17
N PRO A 863 32.59 29.93 28.24
CA PRO A 863 33.63 29.42 27.35
C PRO A 863 34.37 30.54 26.60
N THR A 864 35.68 30.38 26.39
CA THR A 864 36.58 31.36 25.76
C THR A 864 37.35 30.77 24.58
N ALA A 865 37.72 31.64 23.63
CA ALA A 865 38.60 31.31 22.52
C ALA A 865 40.08 31.24 22.95
N ASP A 866 40.40 31.88 24.08
CA ASP A 866 41.75 31.98 24.62
C ASP A 866 42.15 30.66 25.31
N PRO A 867 43.25 30.01 24.89
CA PRO A 867 43.79 28.83 25.57
C PRO A 867 44.46 29.17 26.91
N THR A 868 44.37 30.41 27.38
CA THR A 868 44.90 30.85 28.67
C THR A 868 43.81 31.42 29.58
N PHE A 869 44.06 31.40 30.89
CA PHE A 869 43.19 32.02 31.89
C PHE A 869 44.02 32.61 33.02
N THR A 870 43.80 33.88 33.32
CA THR A 870 44.57 34.61 34.34
C THR A 870 43.69 34.95 35.53
N ILE A 871 44.17 34.64 36.73
CA ILE A 871 43.57 35.10 37.99
C ILE A 871 44.47 36.17 38.57
N ASN A 872 43.87 37.33 38.84
CA ASN A 872 44.50 38.43 39.57
C ASN A 872 43.94 38.44 41.00
N GLY A 873 44.81 38.54 42.00
CA GLY A 873 44.39 38.53 43.40
C GLY A 873 44.06 37.13 43.92
N ALA A 874 45.07 36.26 43.99
CA ALA A 874 44.91 34.91 44.52
C ALA A 874 44.45 34.94 46.00
N THR A 875 43.44 34.17 46.31
CA THR A 875 42.85 33.98 47.64
C THR A 875 42.69 32.49 47.92
N GLY A 876 42.33 32.13 49.15
CA GLY A 876 41.95 30.75 49.46
C GLY A 876 40.67 30.28 48.74
N SER A 877 39.87 31.18 48.17
CA SER A 877 38.60 30.85 47.50
C SER A 877 38.70 30.70 45.98
N ASN A 878 39.75 31.25 45.35
CA ASN A 878 40.00 31.16 43.91
C ASN A 878 41.29 30.37 43.58
N THR A 879 41.79 29.58 44.53
CA THR A 879 42.88 28.62 44.36
C THR A 879 42.37 27.20 44.64
N GLY A 880 43.05 26.17 44.12
CA GLY A 880 42.59 24.78 44.15
C GLY A 880 42.98 24.02 42.89
N ASN A 881 42.19 23.01 42.55
CA ASN A 881 42.44 22.14 41.40
C ASN A 881 41.82 22.73 40.13
N PHE A 882 42.66 23.14 39.18
CA PHE A 882 42.22 23.67 37.90
C PHE A 882 42.26 22.62 36.80
N THR A 883 41.21 22.57 36.00
CA THR A 883 41.15 21.79 34.76
C THR A 883 40.64 22.68 33.63
N VAL A 884 40.93 22.31 32.38
CA VAL A 884 40.31 22.90 31.20
C VAL A 884 39.57 21.83 30.43
N ALA A 885 38.33 22.12 30.04
CA ALA A 885 37.55 21.33 29.10
C ALA A 885 37.67 21.97 27.71
N VAL A 886 38.16 21.21 26.74
CA VAL A 886 38.42 21.64 25.36
C VAL A 886 37.40 21.01 24.43
N LEU A 887 36.47 21.80 23.90
CA LEU A 887 35.49 21.38 22.91
C LEU A 887 36.14 21.23 21.54
N LEU A 888 35.94 20.07 20.92
CA LEU A 888 36.46 19.72 19.60
C LEU A 888 35.42 19.99 18.51
N ALA A 889 35.87 20.12 17.27
CA ALA A 889 35.00 20.34 16.12
C ALA A 889 33.97 19.21 15.89
N THR A 890 34.23 18.00 16.40
CA THR A 890 33.30 16.85 16.39
C THR A 890 32.18 16.96 17.44
N GLY A 891 32.27 17.92 18.37
CA GLY A 891 31.35 18.05 19.51
C GLY A 891 31.82 17.33 20.78
N GLU A 892 32.86 16.50 20.67
CA GLU A 892 33.51 15.86 21.83
C GLU A 892 34.25 16.89 22.68
N THR A 893 34.52 16.55 23.94
CA THR A 893 35.24 17.45 24.84
C THR A 893 36.33 16.69 25.58
N ILE A 894 37.58 17.14 25.47
CA ILE A 894 38.67 16.58 26.28
C ILE A 894 38.80 17.42 27.54
N VAL A 895 38.78 16.78 28.71
CA VAL A 895 39.09 17.43 29.98
C VAL A 895 40.51 17.08 30.38
N SER A 896 41.25 18.10 30.81
CA SER A 896 42.65 17.95 31.17
C SER A 896 42.87 17.22 32.49
N THR A 897 44.08 16.71 32.69
CA THR A 897 44.58 16.46 34.04
C THR A 897 44.55 17.75 34.87
N PRO A 898 44.27 17.68 36.18
CA PRO A 898 44.22 18.86 37.04
C PRO A 898 45.63 19.38 37.37
N ILE A 899 45.75 20.70 37.57
CA ILE A 899 46.88 21.34 38.24
C ILE A 899 46.40 22.00 39.53
N THR A 900 47.08 21.75 40.64
CA THR A 900 46.74 22.37 41.92
C THR A 900 47.53 23.67 42.11
N ILE A 901 46.81 24.76 42.35
CA ILE A 901 47.39 26.06 42.71
C ILE A 901 47.05 26.33 44.18
N ALA A 902 48.05 26.73 44.97
CA ALA A 902 47.87 27.09 46.37
C ALA A 902 48.13 28.58 46.60
N ALA A 903 47.24 29.25 47.35
CA ALA A 903 47.53 30.56 47.91
C ALA A 903 48.33 30.43 49.21
N SER A 904 49.46 31.11 49.31
CA SER A 904 50.30 31.15 50.52
C SER A 904 50.32 32.54 51.13
N SER A 905 50.34 32.66 52.45
CA SER A 905 50.39 33.95 53.13
C SER A 905 51.76 34.64 53.07
N GLY A 906 52.75 34.05 52.39
CA GLY A 906 54.14 34.48 52.43
C GLY A 906 54.76 34.32 53.83
N SER A 907 55.79 33.49 53.96
CA SER A 907 56.73 33.68 55.06
C SER A 907 57.56 34.91 54.71
N SER A 908 57.41 35.99 55.48
CA SER A 908 58.40 37.06 55.51
C SER A 908 59.69 36.49 56.10
N THR A 909 60.59 35.99 55.25
CA THR A 909 61.99 35.82 55.64
C THR A 909 62.62 37.21 55.65
N VAL A 910 62.57 37.89 56.80
CA VAL A 910 63.48 38.99 57.08
C VAL A 910 64.89 38.37 57.15
N PRO A 911 65.87 38.84 56.34
CA PRO A 911 67.23 38.36 56.48
C PRO A 911 67.77 38.85 57.82
N SER A 912 68.21 37.92 58.68
CA SER A 912 68.91 38.26 59.91
C SER A 912 70.32 38.76 59.56
N SER A 913 70.45 40.05 59.27
CA SER A 913 71.72 40.76 59.43
C SER A 913 71.83 41.23 60.87
N SER A 914 72.90 40.79 61.53
CA SER A 914 73.35 41.27 62.82
C SER A 914 73.53 42.79 62.84
N SER A 915 72.74 43.49 63.66
CA SER A 915 73.19 44.68 64.39
C SER A 915 72.22 44.99 65.52
N GLU A 916 72.80 45.33 66.66
CA GLU A 916 72.17 45.65 67.93
C GLU A 916 71.17 46.83 67.87
N ALA A 917 70.38 46.89 68.95
CA ALA A 917 69.73 48.04 69.57
C ALA A 917 68.24 48.32 69.26
N ALA A 918 67.46 47.98 70.31
CA ALA A 918 66.37 48.76 70.91
C ALA A 918 65.01 48.92 70.17
N GLY A 919 64.01 48.19 70.71
CA GLY A 919 62.74 48.80 71.13
C GLY A 919 61.49 48.57 70.27
N GLY A 920 60.56 47.73 70.79
CA GLY A 920 59.12 48.10 70.85
C GLY A 920 58.09 47.37 69.96
N GLY A 921 57.43 46.34 70.54
CA GLY A 921 56.00 45.97 70.34
C GLY A 921 55.61 45.18 69.07
N GLY A 922 54.83 44.10 69.11
CA GLY A 922 54.13 43.39 70.17
C GLY A 922 53.61 42.03 69.66
N ALA A 923 53.77 40.99 70.48
CA ALA A 923 53.24 39.64 70.27
C ALA A 923 52.09 39.38 71.28
N PRO A 924 51.13 38.50 70.95
CA PRO A 924 49.97 38.23 71.80
C PRO A 924 50.38 37.56 73.12
N SER A 925 49.62 37.88 74.17
CA SER A 925 50.01 37.76 75.56
C SER A 925 49.85 36.35 76.15
N LEU A 926 50.82 35.98 76.99
CA LEU A 926 50.90 34.83 77.90
C LEU A 926 49.76 34.75 78.95
N TRP A 927 48.76 35.64 78.89
CA TRP A 927 47.59 35.64 79.77
C TRP A 927 46.54 34.58 79.39
N PHE A 928 46.59 34.05 78.16
CA PHE A 928 45.61 33.05 77.69
C PHE A 928 45.94 31.60 78.14
N LEU A 929 47.21 31.29 78.38
CA LEU A 929 47.62 29.96 78.89
C LEU A 929 47.46 29.82 80.42
N GLY A 930 47.55 30.92 81.18
CA GLY A 930 47.34 30.90 82.63
C GLY A 930 45.88 30.69 83.04
N ALA A 931 44.93 31.18 82.24
CA ALA A 931 43.50 31.04 82.49
C ALA A 931 42.98 29.60 82.29
N LEU A 932 43.60 28.82 81.39
CA LEU A 932 43.22 27.42 81.15
C LEU A 932 43.68 26.48 82.28
N THR A 933 44.81 26.76 82.91
CA THR A 933 45.31 26.00 84.07
C THR A 933 44.54 26.29 85.35
N PHE A 934 43.95 27.49 85.51
CA PHE A 934 43.13 27.84 86.67
C PHE A 934 41.71 27.22 86.59
N LEU A 935 41.13 27.10 85.39
CA LEU A 935 39.82 26.44 85.19
C LEU A 935 39.88 24.91 85.31
N ALA A 936 41.03 24.28 84.97
CA ALA A 936 41.25 22.86 85.17
C ALA A 936 41.48 22.48 86.66
N GLY A 937 42.02 23.42 87.46
CA GLY A 937 42.18 23.27 88.92
C GLY A 937 40.86 23.35 89.70
N LEU A 938 39.97 24.28 89.34
CA LEU A 938 38.69 24.44 90.04
C LEU A 938 37.71 23.26 89.85
N ARG A 939 37.78 22.52 88.74
CA ARG A 939 36.98 21.29 88.54
C ARG A 939 37.41 20.11 89.42
N ARG A 940 38.62 20.14 89.99
CA ARG A 940 39.12 19.07 90.88
C ARG A 940 38.90 19.37 92.37
N PHE A 941 38.47 20.59 92.74
CA PHE A 941 38.17 20.97 94.12
C PHE A 941 36.68 20.80 94.50
N PHE A 942 35.75 20.72 93.53
CA PHE A 942 34.31 20.48 93.76
C PHE A 942 33.86 19.01 93.59
N ARG A 943 34.80 18.06 93.62
CA ARG A 943 34.51 16.62 93.79
C ARG A 943 35.34 16.05 94.95
N ARG A 944 35.05 16.54 96.16
CA ARG A 944 35.11 15.79 97.42
C ARG A 944 33.90 16.18 98.24
#